data_AF-A0A225AXX4-F1
#
_entry.id   AF-A0A225AXX4-F1
#
_cell.length_a   1.000
_cell.length_b   1.000
_cell.length_c   1.000
_cell.angle_alpha   90.00
_cell.angle_beta   90.00
_cell.angle_gamma   90.00
#
_symmetry.space_group_name_H-M   'P 1'
#
loop_
_entity.id
_entity.type
_entity.pdbx_description
1 polymer ?
#
loop_
_entity_poly.entity_id
_entity_poly.type
_entity_poly.pdbx_seq_one_letter_code
_entity_poly.pdbx_strand_id
1 'polypeptide(L)'
;MAISNKQILYVKKPTPAIDPNLSNGTFALRNSSIQLPIPADNVLVRTHYISLDPAMRQWLTAKRSYIAPVELGDVMRSQAVAQVVHVGDNLKGQFKTGEWLIAGTGWQEYALVNGKDAAKQRAVVPPGCSPTDAMSVLGAVGLTAYFGLLEVGQMRQGDTVVVSGAAGATGTIVGQIAKIKGAKRVIGLAGSPDKCRFLAEELGFDVAINYKDADWKKQLRAACPDYIDVYFDNVGGEILDACLGLAARDARFAICGHISQYSAARPEGPKNIMMMIGQRVMMKGFIFFDYHKQFPSALNDLRQWLVEGKIKRKEFIIKGGLEACPQGLVDLLTPAALEPRACLGLYKHARCPISWHRQHAITTATREAAARNNEQFRLENLFNVRNKVALVTGGGSGIGLMATQALAVNGAKVYIVGRTEEKLERVAELYSTTERQGGGGGSGGGQIIPLTADISQKGEIARLLHEFQSRENSLSILVNNAGISSQSRQDVEREQASGLKQTLFDDEAATPEDWESVYRTNVTQLYFMSSAFLPLLEKSNRGADSSTIINISSISGIVKSSQHHFPYNASKAAAIHLTKMLAHEVSSSGLRIRVNNIAPGVFPSEMTAQGQSDEKQKSELPREKYEQKVPARRPGCDRDMGNAVLFAATNQYLNGQTVVVDGGLKIPSSIPSSI
;
A
#
# COMPACT_ATOMS: atom_id res chain seq x y z
N MET A 1 -40.74 27.95 -5.95
CA MET A 1 -39.81 29.00 -6.45
C MET A 1 -38.74 28.31 -7.28
N ALA A 2 -38.32 28.90 -8.40
CA ALA A 2 -37.26 28.34 -9.24
C ALA A 2 -35.96 29.13 -9.06
N ILE A 3 -34.82 28.43 -8.99
CA ILE A 3 -33.49 29.04 -8.94
C ILE A 3 -32.97 29.18 -10.37
N SER A 4 -32.54 30.37 -10.78
CA SER A 4 -31.88 30.56 -12.07
C SER A 4 -30.47 29.96 -12.04
N ASN A 5 -30.08 29.28 -13.12
CA ASN A 5 -28.78 28.61 -13.23
C ASN A 5 -28.16 28.88 -14.60
N LYS A 6 -27.03 29.60 -14.63
CA LYS A 6 -26.21 29.71 -15.85
C LYS A 6 -25.38 28.44 -16.05
N GLN A 7 -25.28 28.01 -17.29
CA GLN A 7 -24.55 26.82 -17.72
C GLN A 7 -23.77 27.12 -19.00
N ILE A 8 -22.56 26.56 -19.14
CA ILE A 8 -21.82 26.54 -20.40
C ILE A 8 -21.93 25.14 -21.00
N LEU A 9 -22.58 25.05 -22.15
CA LEU A 9 -22.78 23.80 -22.87
C LEU A 9 -21.68 23.59 -23.92
N TYR A 10 -21.30 22.34 -24.16
CA TYR A 10 -20.49 21.95 -25.30
C TYR A 10 -21.39 21.76 -26.52
N VAL A 11 -21.26 22.61 -27.55
CA VAL A 11 -22.24 22.65 -28.67
C VAL A 11 -21.65 22.39 -30.03
N LYS A 12 -20.33 22.48 -30.19
CA LYS A 12 -19.67 22.29 -31.48
C LYS A 12 -18.31 21.65 -31.30
N LYS A 13 -18.02 20.60 -32.09
CA LYS A 13 -16.72 19.92 -32.06
C LYS A 13 -15.59 20.86 -32.51
N PRO A 14 -14.48 20.95 -31.75
CA PRO A 14 -13.34 21.79 -32.11
C PRO A 14 -12.53 21.17 -33.27
N THR A 15 -12.13 21.98 -34.25
CA THR A 15 -11.30 21.55 -35.39
C THR A 15 -10.35 22.68 -35.84
N PRO A 16 -9.03 22.65 -35.58
CA PRO A 16 -8.28 21.81 -34.62
C PRO A 16 -8.23 22.41 -33.19
N ALA A 17 -8.52 23.70 -33.05
CA ALA A 17 -8.48 24.43 -31.78
C ALA A 17 -9.88 24.63 -31.18
N ILE A 18 -9.91 24.92 -29.88
CA ILE A 18 -11.13 25.36 -29.19
C ILE A 18 -11.40 26.82 -29.59
N ASP A 19 -12.61 27.08 -30.05
CA ASP A 19 -13.14 28.43 -30.24
C ASP A 19 -13.88 28.86 -28.96
N PRO A 20 -13.34 29.81 -28.18
CA PRO A 20 -13.90 30.20 -26.90
C PRO A 20 -15.13 31.11 -27.03
N ASN A 21 -15.52 31.53 -28.23
CA ASN A 21 -16.67 32.39 -28.44
C ASN A 21 -17.98 31.71 -28.02
N LEU A 22 -18.74 32.32 -27.11
CA LEU A 22 -19.97 31.77 -26.55
C LEU A 22 -21.20 31.90 -27.46
N SER A 23 -21.10 32.66 -28.56
CA SER A 23 -22.20 32.88 -29.50
C SER A 23 -22.20 31.90 -30.68
N ASN A 24 -21.01 31.49 -31.16
CA ASN A 24 -20.87 30.64 -32.34
C ASN A 24 -19.69 29.65 -32.30
N GLY A 25 -19.00 29.57 -31.16
CA GLY A 25 -17.79 28.76 -30.98
C GLY A 25 -18.07 27.34 -30.52
N THR A 26 -17.12 26.79 -29.76
CA THR A 26 -17.15 25.41 -29.24
C THR A 26 -18.20 25.25 -28.14
N PHE A 27 -18.45 26.34 -27.41
CA PHE A 27 -19.32 26.36 -26.25
C PHE A 27 -20.43 27.42 -26.40
N ALA A 28 -21.53 27.25 -25.67
CA ALA A 28 -22.60 28.24 -25.61
C ALA A 28 -23.07 28.46 -24.17
N LEU A 29 -23.37 29.72 -23.83
CA LEU A 29 -24.02 30.07 -22.57
C LEU A 29 -25.52 29.77 -22.65
N ARG A 30 -26.05 29.06 -21.65
CA ARG A 30 -27.47 28.76 -21.51
C ARG A 30 -27.94 29.13 -20.10
N ASN A 31 -29.10 29.77 -20.03
CA ASN A 31 -29.84 29.93 -18.78
C ASN A 31 -30.83 28.77 -18.63
N SER A 32 -30.81 28.12 -17.47
CA SER A 32 -31.80 27.14 -17.06
C SER A 32 -32.42 27.53 -15.71
N SER A 33 -33.42 26.76 -15.27
CA SER A 33 -34.03 26.94 -13.95
C SER A 33 -34.12 25.61 -13.23
N ILE A 34 -33.85 25.62 -11.92
CA ILE A 34 -33.96 24.47 -11.04
C ILE A 34 -35.21 24.66 -10.17
N GLN A 35 -36.15 23.73 -10.27
CA GLN A 35 -37.39 23.78 -9.51
C GLN A 35 -37.17 23.34 -8.05
N LEU A 36 -37.86 24.01 -7.13
CA LEU A 36 -37.96 23.61 -5.73
C LEU A 36 -39.37 23.09 -5.41
N PRO A 37 -39.51 22.03 -4.59
CA PRO A 37 -38.44 21.30 -3.91
C PRO A 37 -37.58 20.49 -4.88
N ILE A 38 -36.31 20.32 -4.55
CA ILE A 38 -35.41 19.46 -5.33
C ILE A 38 -35.78 17.97 -5.14
N PRO A 39 -35.37 17.07 -6.04
CA PRO A 39 -35.59 15.64 -5.86
C PRO A 39 -35.08 15.14 -4.49
N ALA A 40 -35.84 14.23 -3.87
CA ALA A 40 -35.63 13.84 -2.46
C ALA A 40 -34.25 13.22 -2.19
N ASP A 41 -33.67 12.54 -3.18
CA ASP A 41 -32.37 11.85 -3.08
C ASP A 41 -31.19 12.70 -3.57
N ASN A 42 -31.38 14.01 -3.72
CA ASN A 42 -30.37 14.93 -4.22
C ASN A 42 -30.04 16.03 -3.21
N VAL A 43 -28.81 16.55 -3.30
CA VAL A 43 -28.45 17.86 -2.77
C VAL A 43 -28.29 18.82 -3.94
N LEU A 44 -28.72 20.06 -3.74
CA LEU A 44 -28.39 21.16 -4.64
C LEU A 44 -27.14 21.84 -4.12
N VAL A 45 -26.12 21.94 -4.95
CA VAL A 45 -24.89 22.66 -4.62
C VAL A 45 -24.73 23.90 -5.46
N ARG A 46 -24.13 24.94 -4.88
CA ARG A 46 -23.68 26.16 -5.55
C ARG A 46 -22.19 26.06 -5.81
N THR A 47 -21.79 26.29 -7.05
CA THR A 47 -20.41 26.29 -7.51
C THR A 47 -19.71 27.59 -7.09
N HIS A 48 -18.52 27.48 -6.48
CA HIS A 48 -17.69 28.64 -6.10
C HIS A 48 -16.43 28.77 -6.96
N TYR A 49 -15.76 27.65 -7.21
CA TYR A 49 -14.56 27.57 -8.05
C TYR A 49 -14.64 26.39 -8.98
N ILE A 50 -14.36 26.61 -10.26
CA ILE A 50 -14.30 25.57 -11.29
C ILE A 50 -12.85 25.28 -11.63
N SER A 51 -12.50 23.99 -11.69
CA SER A 51 -11.21 23.54 -12.22
C SER A 51 -11.19 23.65 -13.73
N LEU A 52 -10.07 24.11 -14.29
CA LEU A 52 -9.79 23.97 -15.73
C LEU A 52 -8.64 22.96 -15.87
N ASP A 53 -8.91 21.87 -16.59
CA ASP A 53 -8.00 20.73 -16.69
C ASP A 53 -7.59 20.50 -18.15
N PRO A 54 -6.29 20.29 -18.46
CA PRO A 54 -5.86 20.01 -19.84
C PRO A 54 -6.56 18.80 -20.47
N ALA A 55 -6.92 17.81 -19.64
CA ALA A 55 -7.68 16.63 -20.05
C ALA A 55 -9.05 16.98 -20.65
N MET A 56 -9.63 18.15 -20.33
CA MET A 56 -10.87 18.63 -20.95
C MET A 56 -10.79 18.65 -22.47
N ARG A 57 -9.63 18.98 -23.04
CA ARG A 57 -9.44 18.93 -24.51
C ARG A 57 -9.70 17.54 -25.08
N GLN A 58 -9.32 16.49 -24.36
CA GLN A 58 -9.53 15.11 -24.77
C GLN A 58 -10.99 14.70 -24.60
N TRP A 59 -11.69 15.20 -23.57
CA TRP A 59 -13.11 14.90 -23.36
C TRP A 59 -14.02 15.42 -24.48
N LEU A 60 -13.59 16.42 -25.26
CA LEU A 60 -14.36 16.96 -26.39
C LEU A 60 -14.36 16.05 -27.64
N THR A 61 -13.28 15.29 -27.87
CA THR A 61 -13.07 14.60 -29.17
C THR A 61 -12.56 13.16 -29.08
N ALA A 62 -12.03 12.71 -27.94
CA ALA A 62 -11.39 11.40 -27.83
C ALA A 62 -12.41 10.27 -27.72
N LYS A 63 -12.38 9.34 -28.69
CA LYS A 63 -13.23 8.13 -28.69
C LYS A 63 -12.67 6.99 -27.83
N ARG A 64 -11.36 6.98 -27.54
CA ARG A 64 -10.69 6.00 -26.66
C ARG A 64 -10.00 6.74 -25.52
N SER A 65 -10.70 6.85 -24.39
CA SER A 65 -10.30 7.59 -23.19
C SER A 65 -10.74 6.83 -21.94
N TYR A 66 -10.07 7.06 -20.81
CA TYR A 66 -10.42 6.48 -19.51
C TYR A 66 -11.69 7.10 -18.91
N ILE A 67 -12.15 8.22 -19.47
CA ILE A 67 -13.44 8.87 -19.20
C ILE A 67 -14.17 9.04 -20.53
N ALA A 68 -15.48 8.75 -20.55
CA ALA A 68 -16.35 8.94 -21.70
C ALA A 68 -16.31 10.41 -22.18
N PRO A 69 -16.44 10.70 -23.49
CA PRO A 69 -16.48 12.08 -23.98
C PRO A 69 -17.68 12.86 -23.40
N VAL A 70 -17.62 14.19 -23.52
CA VAL A 70 -18.78 15.06 -23.27
C VAL A 70 -19.62 15.06 -24.55
N GLU A 71 -20.91 14.78 -24.42
CA GLU A 71 -21.81 14.79 -25.57
C GLU A 71 -22.17 16.22 -25.99
N LEU A 72 -22.49 16.41 -27.26
CA LEU A 72 -22.95 17.71 -27.75
C LEU A 72 -24.32 18.04 -27.13
N GLY A 73 -24.45 19.25 -26.62
CA GLY A 73 -25.63 19.75 -25.90
C GLY A 73 -25.52 19.65 -24.39
N ASP A 74 -24.53 18.92 -23.86
CA ASP A 74 -24.34 18.76 -22.41
C ASP A 74 -23.52 19.89 -21.79
N VAL A 75 -23.69 20.08 -20.47
CA VAL A 75 -22.85 20.98 -19.68
C VAL A 75 -21.40 20.50 -19.75
N MET A 76 -20.47 21.42 -20.03
CA MET A 76 -19.06 21.07 -20.09
C MET A 76 -18.59 20.49 -18.74
N ARG A 77 -18.06 19.26 -18.78
CA ARG A 77 -17.68 18.52 -17.57
C ARG A 77 -16.52 19.21 -16.85
N SER A 78 -16.62 19.27 -15.53
CA SER A 78 -15.59 19.81 -14.63
C SER A 78 -15.83 19.37 -13.19
N GLN A 79 -14.76 19.35 -12.40
CA GLN A 79 -14.82 19.38 -10.94
C GLN A 79 -14.92 20.83 -10.44
N ALA A 80 -15.49 21.00 -9.25
CA ALA A 80 -15.61 22.29 -8.61
C ALA A 80 -15.62 22.21 -7.08
N VAL A 81 -15.14 23.28 -6.44
CA VAL A 81 -15.43 23.55 -5.04
C VAL A 81 -16.85 24.12 -4.98
N ALA A 82 -17.75 23.40 -4.33
CA ALA A 82 -19.17 23.73 -4.26
C ALA A 82 -19.70 23.66 -2.83
N GLN A 83 -20.74 24.42 -2.52
CA GLN A 83 -21.37 24.45 -1.21
C GLN A 83 -22.82 23.97 -1.31
N VAL A 84 -23.25 23.10 -0.40
CA VAL A 84 -24.64 22.63 -0.32
C VAL A 84 -25.56 23.81 0.02
N VAL A 85 -26.56 24.07 -0.83
CA VAL A 85 -27.56 25.13 -0.61
C VAL A 85 -28.94 24.58 -0.26
N HIS A 86 -29.33 23.43 -0.82
CA HIS A 86 -30.56 22.72 -0.45
C HIS A 86 -30.33 21.21 -0.34
N VAL A 87 -31.06 20.56 0.57
CA VAL A 87 -30.99 19.11 0.84
C VAL A 87 -32.36 18.51 0.61
N GLY A 88 -32.43 17.46 -0.23
CA GLY A 88 -33.65 16.71 -0.49
C GLY A 88 -34.15 15.98 0.75
N ASP A 89 -35.44 15.69 0.80
CA ASP A 89 -36.12 15.20 1.99
C ASP A 89 -35.52 13.91 2.55
N ASN A 90 -35.10 12.96 1.70
CA ASN A 90 -34.51 11.68 2.12
C ASN A 90 -33.07 11.81 2.66
N LEU A 91 -32.44 12.97 2.43
CA LEU A 91 -31.06 13.25 2.84
C LEU A 91 -30.98 14.16 4.06
N LYS A 92 -32.13 14.59 4.60
CA LYS A 92 -32.21 15.36 5.84
C LYS A 92 -31.56 14.57 6.98
N GLY A 93 -30.69 15.25 7.74
CA GLY A 93 -29.88 14.63 8.80
C GLY A 93 -28.53 14.05 8.33
N GLN A 94 -28.37 13.77 7.02
CA GLN A 94 -27.09 13.34 6.45
C GLN A 94 -26.24 14.52 5.99
N PHE A 95 -26.86 15.52 5.35
CA PHE A 95 -26.19 16.73 4.85
C PHE A 95 -26.75 17.99 5.48
N LYS A 96 -25.96 19.07 5.47
CA LYS A 96 -26.38 20.39 5.94
C LYS A 96 -26.09 21.46 4.89
N THR A 97 -26.96 22.45 4.78
CA THR A 97 -26.67 23.68 4.04
C THR A 97 -25.38 24.30 4.59
N GLY A 98 -24.50 24.75 3.70
CA GLY A 98 -23.19 25.30 4.03
C GLY A 98 -22.04 24.28 3.96
N GLU A 99 -22.31 22.99 3.84
CA GLU A 99 -21.29 21.94 3.72
C GLU A 99 -20.54 22.03 2.38
N TRP A 100 -19.21 21.85 2.41
CA TRP A 100 -18.34 21.93 1.23
C TRP A 100 -18.16 20.58 0.55
N LEU A 101 -18.31 20.55 -0.77
CA LEU A 101 -18.04 19.39 -1.62
C LEU A 101 -17.01 19.74 -2.70
N ILE A 102 -16.22 18.74 -3.11
CA ILE A 102 -15.52 18.74 -4.39
C ILE A 102 -16.39 17.94 -5.36
N ALA A 103 -17.27 18.64 -6.06
CA ALA A 103 -18.34 18.03 -6.84
C ALA A 103 -18.09 18.13 -8.35
N GLY A 104 -18.55 17.12 -9.08
CA GLY A 104 -18.58 17.13 -10.55
C GLY A 104 -19.69 18.01 -11.11
N THR A 105 -19.68 19.30 -10.81
CA THR A 105 -20.76 20.22 -11.21
C THR A 105 -20.77 20.47 -12.71
N GLY A 106 -19.64 20.38 -13.41
CA GLY A 106 -19.52 20.98 -14.73
C GLY A 106 -19.49 22.51 -14.68
N TRP A 107 -19.44 23.15 -15.85
CA TRP A 107 -19.44 24.60 -16.00
C TRP A 107 -20.85 25.16 -15.81
N GLN A 108 -21.31 25.20 -14.56
CA GLN A 108 -22.59 25.79 -14.16
C GLN A 108 -22.58 26.34 -12.73
N GLU A 109 -23.51 27.25 -12.42
CA GLU A 109 -23.58 27.92 -11.11
C GLU A 109 -24.16 27.03 -10.02
N TYR A 110 -25.10 26.16 -10.39
CA TYR A 110 -25.74 25.22 -9.49
C TYR A 110 -25.83 23.85 -10.15
N ALA A 111 -25.67 22.79 -9.36
CA ALA A 111 -25.80 21.42 -9.83
C ALA A 111 -26.56 20.56 -8.82
N LEU A 112 -27.43 19.68 -9.32
CA LEU A 112 -28.01 18.61 -8.52
C LEU A 112 -27.00 17.46 -8.45
N VAL A 113 -26.67 17.04 -7.23
CA VAL A 113 -25.77 15.92 -6.96
C VAL A 113 -26.54 14.86 -6.20
N ASN A 114 -26.48 13.60 -6.64
CA ASN A 114 -27.12 12.50 -5.92
C ASN A 114 -26.47 12.35 -4.53
N GLY A 115 -27.25 12.09 -3.49
CA GLY A 115 -26.76 11.90 -2.12
C GLY A 115 -25.59 10.89 -1.99
N LYS A 116 -25.59 9.81 -2.78
CA LYS A 116 -24.49 8.83 -2.79
C LYS A 116 -23.17 9.42 -3.30
N ASP A 117 -23.24 10.26 -4.33
CA ASP A 117 -22.06 10.93 -4.89
C ASP A 117 -21.62 12.08 -3.98
N ALA A 118 -22.57 12.86 -3.46
CA ALA A 118 -22.31 13.92 -2.50
C ALA A 118 -21.60 13.40 -1.24
N ALA A 119 -21.94 12.20 -0.77
CA ALA A 119 -21.29 11.59 0.40
C ALA A 119 -19.81 11.28 0.13
N LYS A 120 -19.47 10.82 -1.08
CA LYS A 120 -18.09 10.54 -1.51
C LYS A 120 -17.30 11.80 -1.83
N GLN A 121 -17.98 12.90 -2.13
CA GLN A 121 -17.41 14.17 -2.58
C GLN A 121 -17.23 15.20 -1.46
N ARG A 122 -17.48 14.82 -0.20
CA ARG A 122 -17.30 15.73 0.94
C ARG A 122 -15.86 16.22 1.02
N ALA A 123 -15.70 17.54 0.99
CA ALA A 123 -14.40 18.15 1.15
C ALA A 123 -14.02 18.14 2.64
N VAL A 124 -12.97 17.41 2.99
CA VAL A 124 -12.34 17.55 4.30
C VAL A 124 -11.36 18.71 4.19
N VAL A 125 -11.66 19.82 4.85
CA VAL A 125 -10.79 21.02 4.90
C VAL A 125 -10.14 21.08 6.29
N PRO A 126 -8.88 20.64 6.45
CA PRO A 126 -8.22 20.66 7.74
C PRO A 126 -8.04 22.10 8.26
N PRO A 127 -7.90 22.30 9.59
CA PRO A 127 -7.51 23.59 10.14
C PRO A 127 -6.24 24.13 9.47
N GLY A 128 -6.25 25.40 9.05
CA GLY A 128 -5.15 26.02 8.29
C GLY A 128 -5.21 25.80 6.77
N CYS A 129 -6.24 25.11 6.27
CA CYS A 129 -6.50 24.92 4.83
C CYS A 129 -7.74 25.70 4.39
N SER A 130 -7.82 26.03 3.10
CA SER A 130 -8.98 26.57 2.40
C SER A 130 -9.74 25.46 1.66
N PRO A 131 -11.02 25.67 1.31
CA PRO A 131 -11.76 24.73 0.46
C PRO A 131 -11.10 24.43 -0.88
N THR A 132 -10.32 25.36 -1.42
CA THR A 132 -9.56 25.20 -2.66
C THR A 132 -8.39 24.22 -2.51
N ASP A 133 -7.84 24.02 -1.31
CA ASP A 133 -6.83 22.99 -1.06
C ASP A 133 -7.37 21.58 -1.30
N ALA A 134 -8.64 21.34 -0.93
CA ALA A 134 -9.32 20.05 -1.14
C ALA A 134 -9.48 19.71 -2.63
N MET A 135 -9.42 20.70 -3.52
CA MET A 135 -9.38 20.48 -4.97
C MET A 135 -7.94 20.38 -5.51
N SER A 136 -6.99 21.05 -4.85
CA SER A 136 -5.59 21.18 -5.28
C SER A 136 -4.68 20.16 -4.57
N VAL A 137 -3.86 20.60 -3.61
CA VAL A 137 -2.85 19.78 -2.92
C VAL A 137 -3.43 18.63 -2.11
N LEU A 138 -4.66 18.75 -1.59
CA LEU A 138 -5.38 17.67 -0.91
C LEU A 138 -6.42 17.00 -1.83
N GLY A 139 -6.32 17.23 -3.13
CA GLY A 139 -7.24 16.74 -4.14
C GLY A 139 -6.55 16.08 -5.32
N ALA A 140 -7.19 16.14 -6.49
CA ALA A 140 -6.72 15.45 -7.70
C ALA A 140 -5.29 15.84 -8.10
N VAL A 141 -4.90 17.10 -7.90
CA VAL A 141 -3.56 17.59 -8.25
C VAL A 141 -2.50 16.95 -7.35
N GLY A 142 -2.70 17.01 -6.03
CA GLY A 142 -1.78 16.42 -5.07
C GLY A 142 -1.68 14.90 -5.21
N LEU A 143 -2.81 14.23 -5.39
CA LEU A 143 -2.83 12.77 -5.60
C LEU A 143 -2.14 12.35 -6.90
N THR A 144 -2.31 13.12 -7.98
CA THR A 144 -1.61 12.87 -9.25
C THR A 144 -0.09 13.03 -9.08
N ALA A 145 0.35 14.07 -8.39
CA ALA A 145 1.77 14.28 -8.09
C ALA A 145 2.33 13.15 -7.21
N TYR A 146 1.62 12.80 -6.14
CA TYR A 146 2.02 11.78 -5.17
C TYR A 146 2.18 10.41 -5.83
N PHE A 147 1.13 9.89 -6.48
CA PHE A 147 1.19 8.56 -7.08
C PHE A 147 2.07 8.51 -8.32
N GLY A 148 2.06 9.56 -9.15
CA GLY A 148 2.93 9.60 -10.31
C GLY A 148 4.41 9.59 -9.93
N LEU A 149 4.81 10.27 -8.86
CA LEU A 149 6.20 10.27 -8.43
C LEU A 149 6.58 9.02 -7.62
N LEU A 150 5.77 8.65 -6.64
CA LEU A 150 6.13 7.63 -5.64
C LEU A 150 5.76 6.21 -6.06
N GLU A 151 4.64 6.00 -6.74
CA GLU A 151 4.22 4.65 -7.17
C GLU A 151 4.67 4.34 -8.60
N VAL A 152 4.53 5.31 -9.52
CA VAL A 152 4.86 5.11 -10.93
C VAL A 152 6.33 5.41 -11.20
N GLY A 153 6.81 6.57 -10.74
CA GLY A 153 8.22 6.93 -10.81
C GLY A 153 9.11 6.14 -9.84
N GLN A 154 8.51 5.50 -8.83
CA GLN A 154 9.20 4.72 -7.79
C GLN A 154 10.44 5.45 -7.26
N MET A 155 10.29 6.75 -7.05
CA MET A 155 11.40 7.63 -6.70
C MET A 155 12.10 7.15 -5.42
N ARG A 156 13.42 7.10 -5.47
CA ARG A 156 14.29 6.73 -4.35
C ARG A 156 15.03 7.94 -3.82
N GLN A 157 15.45 7.87 -2.57
CA GLN A 157 16.40 8.83 -2.02
C GLN A 157 17.68 8.81 -2.87
N GLY A 158 18.20 9.98 -3.21
CA GLY A 158 19.40 10.13 -4.03
C GLY A 158 19.14 10.20 -5.54
N ASP A 159 17.91 9.98 -6.02
CA ASP A 159 17.57 10.09 -7.44
C ASP A 159 17.70 11.55 -7.95
N THR A 160 18.10 11.70 -9.22
CA THR A 160 17.94 12.92 -10.00
C THR A 160 16.56 12.94 -10.67
N VAL A 161 15.72 13.91 -10.27
CA VAL A 161 14.32 14.01 -10.71
C VAL A 161 14.15 15.20 -11.65
N VAL A 162 13.60 14.95 -12.85
CA VAL A 162 13.23 16.01 -13.80
C VAL A 162 11.71 16.09 -13.94
N VAL A 163 11.16 17.30 -13.92
CA VAL A 163 9.71 17.55 -14.02
C VAL A 163 9.44 18.48 -15.20
N SER A 164 8.67 18.03 -16.19
CA SER A 164 8.17 18.92 -17.25
C SER A 164 6.92 19.67 -16.81
N GLY A 165 6.72 20.89 -17.31
CA GLY A 165 5.62 21.74 -16.85
C GLY A 165 5.69 22.00 -15.33
N ALA A 166 6.90 22.15 -14.79
CA ALA A 166 7.17 22.16 -13.35
C ALA A 166 6.47 23.30 -12.62
N ALA A 167 6.24 24.44 -13.27
CA ALA A 167 5.49 25.56 -12.71
C ALA A 167 3.96 25.41 -12.83
N GLY A 168 3.46 24.29 -13.37
CA GLY A 168 2.04 23.95 -13.39
C GLY A 168 1.58 23.34 -12.06
N ALA A 169 0.27 23.20 -11.86
CA ALA A 169 -0.27 22.75 -10.58
C ALA A 169 0.27 21.40 -10.10
N THR A 170 0.31 20.39 -10.96
CA THR A 170 0.88 19.08 -10.60
C THR A 170 2.39 19.18 -10.41
N GLY A 171 3.10 19.83 -11.35
CA GLY A 171 4.56 19.94 -11.34
C GLY A 171 5.12 20.61 -10.08
N THR A 172 4.46 21.66 -9.59
CA THR A 172 4.89 22.39 -8.38
C THR A 172 4.84 21.51 -7.14
N ILE A 173 3.90 20.57 -7.08
CA ILE A 173 3.79 19.60 -5.99
C ILE A 173 4.81 18.47 -6.18
N VAL A 174 4.98 17.95 -7.40
CA VAL A 174 5.95 16.86 -7.70
C VAL A 174 7.35 17.23 -7.22
N GLY A 175 7.85 18.42 -7.57
CA GLY A 175 9.20 18.82 -7.17
C GLY A 175 9.36 18.95 -5.66
N GLN A 176 8.34 19.49 -4.97
CA GLN A 176 8.36 19.60 -3.51
C GLN A 176 8.33 18.21 -2.84
N ILE A 177 7.50 17.27 -3.33
CA ILE A 177 7.52 15.88 -2.85
C ILE A 177 8.89 15.25 -3.10
N ALA A 178 9.50 15.47 -4.26
CA ALA A 178 10.83 14.97 -4.56
C ALA A 178 11.88 15.49 -3.56
N LYS A 179 11.84 16.79 -3.20
CA LYS A 179 12.72 17.33 -2.14
C LYS A 179 12.44 16.69 -0.78
N ILE A 180 11.17 16.57 -0.39
CA ILE A 180 10.76 15.95 0.89
C ILE A 180 11.25 14.50 0.99
N LYS A 181 11.25 13.76 -0.13
CA LYS A 181 11.66 12.35 -0.20
C LYS A 181 13.16 12.15 -0.45
N GLY A 182 13.94 13.24 -0.44
CA GLY A 182 15.39 13.17 -0.49
C GLY A 182 15.98 12.96 -1.88
N ALA A 183 15.36 13.51 -2.93
CA ALA A 183 16.00 13.62 -4.25
C ALA A 183 17.37 14.30 -4.09
N LYS A 184 18.39 13.75 -4.75
CA LYS A 184 19.72 14.40 -4.82
C LYS A 184 19.61 15.74 -5.55
N ARG A 185 18.81 15.77 -6.61
CA ARG A 185 18.63 16.94 -7.46
C ARG A 185 17.24 16.94 -8.09
N VAL A 186 16.58 18.09 -8.07
CA VAL A 186 15.26 18.31 -8.68
C VAL A 186 15.38 19.41 -9.73
N ILE A 187 15.15 19.06 -10.99
CA ILE A 187 15.20 19.98 -12.13
C ILE A 187 13.79 20.21 -12.66
N GLY A 188 13.40 21.48 -12.80
CA GLY A 188 12.09 21.87 -13.32
C GLY A 188 12.20 22.52 -14.70
N LEU A 189 11.35 22.11 -15.65
CA LEU A 189 11.23 22.76 -16.95
C LEU A 189 9.96 23.63 -16.98
N ALA A 190 10.11 24.92 -17.28
CA ALA A 190 9.01 25.88 -17.35
C ALA A 190 9.11 26.79 -18.59
N GLY A 191 8.05 27.54 -18.88
CA GLY A 191 7.92 28.28 -20.15
C GLY A 191 8.15 29.79 -20.06
N SER A 192 8.72 30.28 -18.96
CA SER A 192 9.15 31.68 -18.81
C SER A 192 10.20 31.84 -17.69
N PRO A 193 11.01 32.91 -17.71
CA PRO A 193 11.99 33.20 -16.65
C PRO A 193 11.35 33.36 -15.27
N ASP A 194 10.20 34.03 -15.17
CA ASP A 194 9.50 34.26 -13.90
C ASP A 194 9.06 32.95 -13.24
N LYS A 195 8.62 31.99 -14.06
CA LYS A 195 8.26 30.64 -13.59
C LYS A 195 9.49 29.87 -13.13
N CYS A 196 10.63 30.06 -13.80
CA CYS A 196 11.87 29.42 -13.38
C CYS A 196 12.36 29.97 -12.03
N ARG A 197 12.31 31.31 -11.84
CA ARG A 197 12.60 31.93 -10.54
C ARG A 197 11.68 31.43 -9.46
N PHE A 198 10.37 31.37 -9.72
CA PHE A 198 9.39 30.82 -8.78
C PHE A 198 9.74 29.39 -8.34
N LEU A 199 10.11 28.51 -9.27
CA LEU A 199 10.50 27.13 -8.95
C LEU A 199 11.76 27.06 -8.08
N ALA A 200 12.80 27.82 -8.44
CA ALA A 200 14.09 27.77 -7.76
C ALA A 200 14.05 28.48 -6.40
N GLU A 201 13.54 29.72 -6.37
CA GLU A 201 13.61 30.61 -5.21
C GLU A 201 12.50 30.33 -4.19
N GLU A 202 11.29 30.03 -4.64
CA GLU A 202 10.16 29.81 -3.73
C GLU A 202 9.92 28.33 -3.42
N LEU A 203 10.01 27.44 -4.41
CA LEU A 203 9.63 26.03 -4.25
C LEU A 203 10.80 25.06 -4.00
N GLY A 204 12.04 25.56 -4.05
CA GLY A 204 13.23 24.79 -3.68
C GLY A 204 13.70 23.78 -4.72
N PHE A 205 13.38 23.99 -6.01
CA PHE A 205 14.01 23.25 -7.10
C PHE A 205 15.50 23.62 -7.18
N ASP A 206 16.36 22.64 -7.42
CA ASP A 206 17.80 22.87 -7.49
C ASP A 206 18.20 23.57 -8.78
N VAL A 207 17.47 23.31 -9.88
CA VAL A 207 17.63 23.99 -11.17
C VAL A 207 16.25 24.18 -11.80
N ALA A 208 16.01 25.35 -12.38
CA ALA A 208 14.85 25.59 -13.22
C ALA A 208 15.30 26.12 -14.60
N ILE A 209 14.81 25.49 -15.67
CA ILE A 209 15.22 25.79 -17.05
C ILE A 209 14.00 26.26 -17.83
N ASN A 210 14.18 27.36 -18.55
CA ASN A 210 13.18 27.84 -19.49
C ASN A 210 13.30 27.09 -20.81
N TYR A 211 12.34 26.22 -21.14
CA TYR A 211 12.40 25.42 -22.37
C TYR A 211 12.25 26.24 -23.66
N LYS A 212 11.98 27.55 -23.54
CA LYS A 212 11.94 28.48 -24.69
C LYS A 212 13.29 29.13 -25.01
N ASP A 213 14.29 28.98 -24.14
CA ASP A 213 15.63 29.51 -24.41
C ASP A 213 16.28 28.73 -25.55
N ALA A 214 17.02 29.40 -26.43
CA ALA A 214 17.60 28.76 -27.62
C ALA A 214 18.53 27.56 -27.29
N ASP A 215 19.14 27.56 -26.10
CA ASP A 215 20.09 26.56 -25.63
C ASP A 215 19.55 25.68 -24.49
N TRP A 216 18.24 25.66 -24.24
CA TRP A 216 17.64 24.93 -23.10
C TRP A 216 18.05 23.45 -23.01
N LYS A 217 18.27 22.77 -24.15
CA LYS A 217 18.76 21.38 -24.18
C LYS A 217 20.18 21.24 -23.65
N LYS A 218 21.04 22.22 -23.91
CA LYS A 218 22.41 22.28 -23.36
C LYS A 218 22.34 22.53 -21.86
N GLN A 219 21.47 23.45 -21.42
CA GLN A 219 21.21 23.71 -20.01
C GLN A 219 20.71 22.44 -19.29
N LEU A 220 19.79 21.69 -19.90
CA LEU A 220 19.27 20.43 -19.35
C LEU A 220 20.38 19.37 -19.21
N ARG A 221 21.23 19.21 -20.24
CA ARG A 221 22.37 18.29 -20.16
C ARG A 221 23.34 18.68 -19.05
N ALA A 222 23.65 19.97 -18.91
CA ALA A 222 24.53 20.46 -17.86
C ALA A 222 23.91 20.29 -16.46
N ALA A 223 22.58 20.39 -16.34
CA ALA A 223 21.86 20.19 -15.09
C ALA A 223 21.76 18.71 -14.66
N CYS A 224 21.96 17.77 -15.59
CA CYS A 224 21.87 16.32 -15.37
C CYS A 224 23.20 15.59 -15.70
N PRO A 225 24.31 15.89 -14.98
CA PRO A 225 25.62 15.27 -15.25
C PRO A 225 25.61 13.74 -15.02
N ASP A 226 24.77 13.28 -14.09
CA ASP A 226 24.59 11.86 -13.77
C ASP A 226 23.35 11.26 -14.45
N TYR A 227 22.85 11.88 -15.53
CA TYR A 227 21.61 11.50 -16.22
C TYR A 227 20.35 11.62 -15.35
N ILE A 228 19.21 11.18 -15.87
CA ILE A 228 17.88 11.31 -15.26
C ILE A 228 17.43 9.95 -14.72
N ASP A 229 17.26 9.85 -13.41
CA ASP A 229 16.74 8.67 -12.73
C ASP A 229 15.22 8.58 -12.81
N VAL A 230 14.54 9.70 -12.57
CA VAL A 230 13.08 9.81 -12.59
C VAL A 230 12.66 11.01 -13.41
N TYR A 231 11.76 10.79 -14.37
CA TYR A 231 11.14 11.86 -15.14
C TYR A 231 9.64 11.85 -14.93
N PHE A 232 9.08 12.98 -14.50
CA PHE A 232 7.64 13.19 -14.41
C PHE A 232 7.18 14.05 -15.58
N ASP A 233 6.42 13.44 -16.50
CA ASP A 233 6.04 14.08 -17.75
C ASP A 233 4.60 14.62 -17.74
N ASN A 234 4.48 15.94 -17.82
CA ASN A 234 3.21 16.66 -18.04
C ASN A 234 3.07 17.18 -19.49
N VAL A 235 4.14 17.14 -20.28
CA VAL A 235 4.24 17.91 -21.54
C VAL A 235 4.35 17.03 -22.78
N GLY A 236 5.14 15.95 -22.75
CA GLY A 236 5.44 15.15 -23.92
C GLY A 236 6.31 15.88 -24.96
N GLY A 237 6.23 15.43 -26.22
CA GLY A 237 6.87 16.08 -27.37
C GLY A 237 8.39 16.19 -27.25
N GLU A 238 8.94 17.34 -27.68
CA GLU A 238 10.39 17.58 -27.70
C GLU A 238 11.03 17.54 -26.30
N ILE A 239 10.27 17.89 -25.26
CA ILE A 239 10.76 17.83 -23.88
C ILE A 239 10.96 16.38 -23.44
N LEU A 240 9.97 15.52 -23.70
CA LEU A 240 10.10 14.08 -23.46
C LEU A 240 11.26 13.49 -24.26
N ASP A 241 11.39 13.87 -25.53
CA ASP A 241 12.46 13.40 -26.40
C ASP A 241 13.86 13.76 -25.86
N ALA A 242 14.04 15.00 -25.39
CA ALA A 242 15.28 15.43 -24.78
C ALA A 242 15.58 14.72 -23.45
N CYS A 243 14.56 14.51 -22.61
CA CYS A 243 14.73 13.79 -21.35
C CYS A 243 15.04 12.30 -21.57
N LEU A 244 14.41 11.65 -22.56
CA LEU A 244 14.75 10.28 -22.95
C LEU A 244 16.21 10.14 -23.39
N GLY A 245 16.72 11.12 -24.14
CA GLY A 245 18.13 11.17 -24.54
C GLY A 245 19.12 11.33 -23.37
N LEU A 246 18.61 11.64 -22.17
CA LEU A 246 19.37 11.78 -20.93
C LEU A 246 18.91 10.78 -19.86
N ALA A 247 18.20 9.72 -20.22
CA ALA A 247 17.76 8.72 -19.27
C ALA A 247 18.98 7.96 -18.67
N ALA A 248 19.01 7.83 -17.35
CA ALA A 248 19.94 6.95 -16.67
C ALA A 248 19.59 5.48 -16.93
N ARG A 249 20.52 4.58 -16.63
CA ARG A 249 20.23 3.14 -16.62
C ARG A 249 19.12 2.85 -15.60
N ASP A 250 18.13 2.07 -16.02
CA ASP A 250 16.95 1.67 -15.26
C ASP A 250 16.07 2.87 -14.82
N ALA A 251 16.10 3.98 -15.57
CA ALA A 251 15.31 5.17 -15.30
C ALA A 251 13.79 4.93 -15.37
N ARG A 252 13.03 5.74 -14.64
CA ARG A 252 11.58 5.57 -14.42
C ARG A 252 10.82 6.83 -14.83
N PHE A 253 10.10 6.73 -15.93
CA PHE A 253 9.40 7.83 -16.59
C PHE A 253 7.89 7.69 -16.31
N ALA A 254 7.37 8.54 -15.43
CA ALA A 254 5.96 8.61 -15.09
C ALA A 254 5.24 9.59 -16.03
N ILE A 255 4.36 9.05 -16.88
CA ILE A 255 3.68 9.82 -17.92
C ILE A 255 2.30 10.26 -17.40
N CYS A 256 2.20 11.51 -16.96
CA CYS A 256 0.96 12.12 -16.47
C CYS A 256 0.10 12.68 -17.62
N GLY A 257 0.74 13.25 -18.64
CA GLY A 257 0.03 13.82 -19.79
C GLY A 257 0.98 14.41 -20.82
N HIS A 258 0.50 14.59 -22.05
CA HIS A 258 1.27 15.15 -23.17
C HIS A 258 0.57 16.40 -23.72
N ILE A 259 0.45 17.45 -22.90
CA ILE A 259 -0.34 18.64 -23.28
C ILE A 259 0.14 19.28 -24.59
N SER A 260 1.44 19.18 -24.92
CA SER A 260 1.99 19.69 -26.18
C SER A 260 1.38 19.06 -27.43
N GLN A 261 0.82 17.85 -27.30
CA GLN A 261 0.28 17.06 -28.40
C GLN A 261 -1.25 17.09 -28.49
N TYR A 262 -1.96 17.63 -27.48
CA TYR A 262 -3.42 17.51 -27.39
C TYR A 262 -4.20 18.27 -28.48
N SER A 263 -3.62 19.35 -28.98
CA SER A 263 -4.20 20.16 -30.07
C SER A 263 -3.54 19.90 -31.42
N ALA A 264 -2.55 19.00 -31.49
CA ALA A 264 -1.88 18.65 -32.74
C ALA A 264 -2.82 17.83 -33.62
N ALA A 265 -2.92 18.19 -34.90
CA ALA A 265 -3.71 17.43 -35.88
C ALA A 265 -3.17 15.99 -36.04
N ARG A 266 -1.85 15.81 -35.89
CA ARG A 266 -1.15 14.53 -35.88
C ARG A 266 -0.14 14.52 -34.72
N PRO A 267 -0.50 13.94 -33.56
CA PRO A 267 0.43 13.78 -32.44
C PRO A 267 1.67 12.97 -32.85
N GLU A 268 2.84 13.39 -32.39
CA GLU A 268 4.11 12.70 -32.66
C GLU A 268 4.60 11.92 -31.42
N GLY A 269 5.23 10.77 -31.66
CA GLY A 269 5.91 10.00 -30.63
C GLY A 269 7.36 10.45 -30.42
N PRO A 270 8.03 9.99 -29.34
CA PRO A 270 9.42 10.34 -29.09
C PRO A 270 10.36 9.70 -30.14
N LYS A 271 11.36 10.46 -30.59
CA LYS A 271 12.37 10.03 -31.57
C LYS A 271 13.46 9.19 -30.91
N ASN A 272 13.82 9.52 -29.67
CA ASN A 272 14.81 8.80 -28.86
C ASN A 272 14.26 7.51 -28.21
N ILE A 273 13.25 6.87 -28.81
CA ILE A 273 12.60 5.67 -28.25
C ILE A 273 13.59 4.51 -28.05
N MET A 274 14.68 4.45 -28.82
CA MET A 274 15.72 3.41 -28.68
C MET A 274 16.43 3.46 -27.31
N MET A 275 16.38 4.59 -26.60
CA MET A 275 16.89 4.68 -25.22
C MET A 275 16.13 3.77 -24.25
N MET A 276 14.87 3.42 -24.54
CA MET A 276 14.12 2.44 -23.77
C MET A 276 14.87 1.11 -23.65
N ILE A 277 15.49 0.66 -24.75
CA ILE A 277 16.27 -0.59 -24.78
C ILE A 277 17.67 -0.35 -24.18
N GLY A 278 18.37 0.68 -24.67
CA GLY A 278 19.75 0.95 -24.28
C GLY A 278 19.93 1.17 -22.78
N GLN A 279 18.98 1.90 -22.18
CA GLN A 279 18.99 2.25 -20.75
C GLN A 279 18.00 1.44 -19.93
N ARG A 280 17.20 0.54 -20.52
CA ARG A 280 16.15 -0.24 -19.82
C ARG A 280 15.14 0.66 -19.10
N VAL A 281 14.75 1.76 -19.75
CA VAL A 281 13.82 2.74 -19.17
C VAL A 281 12.46 2.09 -18.97
N MET A 282 11.87 2.29 -17.79
CA MET A 282 10.45 2.04 -17.56
C MET A 282 9.66 3.30 -17.88
N MET A 283 8.78 3.28 -18.87
CA MET A 283 7.87 4.39 -19.18
C MET A 283 6.43 3.93 -18.97
N LYS A 284 5.73 4.58 -18.04
CA LYS A 284 4.38 4.17 -17.64
C LYS A 284 3.44 5.36 -17.54
N GLY A 285 2.36 5.32 -18.31
CA GLY A 285 1.20 6.18 -18.13
C GLY A 285 0.39 5.78 -16.91
N PHE A 286 -0.25 6.74 -16.26
CA PHE A 286 -1.06 6.46 -15.07
C PHE A 286 -2.26 7.39 -14.95
N ILE A 287 -3.31 6.89 -14.30
CA ILE A 287 -4.48 7.66 -13.88
C ILE A 287 -4.58 7.56 -12.35
N PHE A 288 -4.65 8.69 -11.66
CA PHE A 288 -4.61 8.68 -10.18
C PHE A 288 -5.78 7.92 -9.55
N PHE A 289 -6.93 7.81 -10.24
CA PHE A 289 -8.10 7.03 -9.78
C PHE A 289 -7.79 5.54 -9.57
N ASP A 290 -6.78 4.99 -10.27
CA ASP A 290 -6.38 3.59 -10.11
C ASP A 290 -5.84 3.29 -8.70
N TYR A 291 -5.46 4.34 -7.95
CA TYR A 291 -4.92 4.27 -6.60
C TYR A 291 -5.94 4.66 -5.51
N HIS A 292 -7.25 4.59 -5.79
CA HIS A 292 -8.28 5.06 -4.85
C HIS A 292 -8.17 4.41 -3.45
N LYS A 293 -7.72 3.15 -3.37
CA LYS A 293 -7.55 2.43 -2.10
C LYS A 293 -6.46 3.06 -1.23
N GLN A 294 -5.48 3.71 -1.84
CA GLN A 294 -4.35 4.36 -1.18
C GLN A 294 -4.60 5.85 -0.88
N PHE A 295 -5.72 6.43 -1.34
CA PHE A 295 -6.01 7.86 -1.13
C PHE A 295 -5.93 8.30 0.33
N PRO A 296 -6.49 7.55 1.32
CA PRO A 296 -6.42 7.98 2.72
C PRO A 296 -4.98 8.18 3.21
N SER A 297 -4.06 7.30 2.80
CA SER A 297 -2.64 7.39 3.17
C SER A 297 -1.97 8.58 2.48
N ALA A 298 -2.12 8.70 1.16
CA ALA A 298 -1.53 9.80 0.39
C ALA A 298 -2.04 11.18 0.85
N LEU A 299 -3.34 11.31 1.14
CA LEU A 299 -3.93 12.54 1.67
C LEU A 299 -3.41 12.87 3.07
N ASN A 300 -3.11 11.87 3.89
CA ASN A 300 -2.53 12.11 5.20
C ASN A 300 -1.12 12.69 5.09
N ASP A 301 -0.27 12.14 4.23
CA ASP A 301 1.08 12.65 3.97
C ASP A 301 1.04 14.06 3.38
N LEU A 302 0.23 14.28 2.34
CA LEU A 302 0.05 15.59 1.71
C LEU A 302 -0.45 16.63 2.71
N ARG A 303 -1.42 16.27 3.56
CA ARG A 303 -1.93 17.13 4.64
C ARG A 303 -0.83 17.46 5.63
N GLN A 304 -0.07 16.48 6.06
CA GLN A 304 1.02 16.69 7.01
C GLN A 304 2.05 17.67 6.43
N TRP A 305 2.51 17.43 5.21
CA TRP A 305 3.50 18.30 4.57
C TRP A 305 2.98 19.72 4.30
N LEU A 306 1.70 19.85 3.97
CA LEU A 306 1.06 21.15 3.81
C LEU A 306 0.99 21.93 5.14
N VAL A 307 0.55 21.28 6.22
CA VAL A 307 0.41 21.91 7.54
C VAL A 307 1.78 22.26 8.16
N GLU A 308 2.78 21.41 7.93
CA GLU A 308 4.17 21.65 8.34
C GLU A 308 4.87 22.74 7.49
N GLY A 309 4.21 23.26 6.45
CA GLY A 309 4.79 24.26 5.54
C GLY A 309 5.87 23.70 4.60
N LYS A 310 6.03 22.38 4.53
CA LYS A 310 6.95 21.70 3.61
C LYS A 310 6.46 21.73 2.17
N ILE A 311 5.13 21.80 1.97
CA ILE A 311 4.53 22.12 0.68
C ILE A 311 3.97 23.53 0.73
N LYS A 312 4.51 24.39 -0.11
CA LYS A 312 3.95 25.71 -0.42
C LYS A 312 2.91 25.56 -1.52
N ARG A 313 1.75 26.17 -1.28
CA ARG A 313 0.64 26.26 -2.24
C ARG A 313 0.62 27.62 -2.91
N LYS A 314 0.28 27.64 -4.20
CA LYS A 314 -0.03 28.87 -4.95
C LYS A 314 -1.22 28.57 -5.85
N GLU A 315 -2.21 29.43 -5.79
CA GLU A 315 -3.42 29.34 -6.61
C GLU A 315 -3.36 30.47 -7.63
N PHE A 316 -3.59 30.15 -8.89
CA PHE A 316 -3.92 31.17 -9.88
C PHE A 316 -5.44 31.20 -10.00
N ILE A 317 -6.05 32.39 -10.06
CA ILE A 317 -7.51 32.51 -10.12
C ILE A 317 -7.88 33.35 -11.34
N ILE A 318 -8.53 32.74 -12.34
CA ILE A 318 -9.11 33.52 -13.44
C ILE A 318 -10.38 34.18 -12.90
N LYS A 319 -10.54 35.47 -13.19
CA LYS A 319 -11.73 36.23 -12.82
C LYS A 319 -12.65 36.34 -14.03
N GLY A 320 -13.94 36.54 -13.81
CA GLY A 320 -14.91 36.77 -14.89
C GLY A 320 -16.09 35.79 -14.92
N GLY A 321 -16.15 34.85 -13.96
CA GLY A 321 -17.26 33.90 -13.89
C GLY A 321 -17.31 32.93 -15.06
N LEU A 322 -18.38 32.13 -15.17
CA LEU A 322 -18.51 31.00 -16.10
C LEU A 322 -18.16 31.36 -17.55
N GLU A 323 -18.48 32.59 -17.93
CA GLU A 323 -18.26 33.13 -19.26
C GLU A 323 -16.76 33.17 -19.64
N ALA A 324 -15.86 33.19 -18.66
CA ALA A 324 -14.41 33.14 -18.87
C ALA A 324 -13.84 31.70 -18.91
N CYS A 325 -14.62 30.65 -18.60
CA CYS A 325 -14.15 29.26 -18.65
C CYS A 325 -13.62 28.85 -20.03
N PRO A 326 -14.31 29.12 -21.16
CA PRO A 326 -13.81 28.77 -22.49
C PRO A 326 -12.46 29.39 -22.80
N GLN A 327 -12.31 30.70 -22.57
CA GLN A 327 -11.04 31.41 -22.82
C GLN A 327 -9.95 30.89 -21.90
N GLY A 328 -10.26 30.68 -20.61
CA GLY A 328 -9.30 30.11 -19.67
C GLY A 328 -8.80 28.72 -20.06
N LEU A 329 -9.66 27.88 -20.68
CA LEU A 329 -9.25 26.58 -21.22
C LEU A 329 -8.34 26.73 -22.45
N VAL A 330 -8.60 27.71 -23.32
CA VAL A 330 -7.72 28.03 -24.45
C VAL A 330 -6.35 28.51 -23.97
N ASP A 331 -6.33 29.40 -22.98
CA ASP A 331 -5.10 29.92 -22.38
C ASP A 331 -4.30 28.77 -21.72
N LEU A 332 -4.98 27.83 -21.07
CA LEU A 332 -4.38 26.61 -20.51
C LEU A 332 -3.79 25.67 -21.58
N LEU A 333 -4.23 25.72 -22.83
CA LEU A 333 -3.74 24.82 -23.88
C LEU A 333 -2.68 25.47 -24.78
N THR A 334 -2.42 26.77 -24.63
CA THR A 334 -1.50 27.51 -25.49
C THR A 334 -0.14 27.69 -24.81
N PRO A 335 1.00 27.54 -25.53
CA PRO A 335 2.33 27.63 -24.92
C PRO A 335 2.69 28.98 -24.27
N ALA A 336 1.91 30.04 -24.52
CA ALA A 336 2.16 31.40 -24.04
C ALA A 336 1.66 31.62 -22.59
N ALA A 337 0.51 31.08 -22.24
CA ALA A 337 -0.01 31.10 -20.88
C ALA A 337 0.21 29.70 -20.30
N LEU A 338 0.95 29.53 -19.21
CA LEU A 338 0.32 28.85 -18.09
C LEU A 338 1.07 29.07 -16.79
N GLU A 339 0.56 29.98 -15.99
CA GLU A 339 0.82 30.06 -14.55
C GLU A 339 0.13 28.89 -13.82
N PRO A 340 0.55 28.55 -12.59
CA PRO A 340 0.03 27.41 -11.82
C PRO A 340 -1.49 27.47 -11.62
N ARG A 341 -2.25 26.77 -12.49
CA ARG A 341 -3.73 26.58 -12.53
C ARG A 341 -4.61 27.73 -12.07
N ALA A 342 -5.41 28.20 -13.03
CA ALA A 342 -6.61 28.97 -12.82
C ALA A 342 -7.73 28.19 -12.12
N CYS A 343 -8.03 28.48 -10.86
CA CYS A 343 -9.36 28.31 -10.31
C CYS A 343 -10.19 29.52 -10.75
N LEU A 344 -11.26 29.34 -11.52
CA LEU A 344 -12.07 30.49 -11.89
C LEU A 344 -12.95 30.91 -10.68
N GLY A 345 -12.73 32.11 -10.14
CA GLY A 345 -13.52 32.64 -9.02
C GLY A 345 -14.82 33.28 -9.53
N LEU A 346 -15.97 32.73 -9.12
CA LEU A 346 -17.28 33.22 -9.58
C LEU A 346 -17.74 34.53 -8.89
N TYR A 347 -17.08 34.98 -7.80
CA TYR A 347 -17.51 36.15 -7.02
C TYR A 347 -16.35 36.98 -6.43
N LYS A 348 -16.54 38.31 -6.32
CA LYS A 348 -15.66 39.22 -5.55
C LYS A 348 -15.86 38.99 -4.05
N HIS A 349 -14.77 38.79 -3.31
CA HIS A 349 -14.76 38.63 -1.85
C HIS A 349 -15.51 39.77 -1.12
N ALA A 350 -16.55 39.44 -0.37
CA ALA A 350 -16.94 40.19 0.81
C ALA A 350 -16.09 39.67 1.99
N ARG A 351 -15.26 40.53 2.57
CA ARG A 351 -14.53 40.23 3.81
C ARG A 351 -15.56 40.07 4.93
N CYS A 352 -15.64 38.88 5.53
CA CYS A 352 -16.37 38.71 6.78
C CYS A 352 -15.37 38.89 7.93
N PRO A 353 -15.51 39.92 8.79
CA PRO A 353 -14.68 40.06 9.97
C PRO A 353 -15.32 39.23 11.08
N ILE A 354 -14.80 38.03 11.34
CA ILE A 354 -15.10 37.39 12.61
C ILE A 354 -13.82 37.01 13.32
N SER A 355 -13.43 37.88 14.25
CA SER A 355 -12.52 37.56 15.33
C SER A 355 -13.15 36.47 16.19
N TRP A 356 -12.66 35.24 16.10
CA TRP A 356 -12.97 34.22 17.11
C TRP A 356 -11.73 33.95 17.95
N HIS A 357 -11.76 34.53 19.14
CA HIS A 357 -10.89 34.18 20.24
C HIS A 357 -10.95 32.67 20.54
N ARG A 358 -9.79 32.18 21.00
CA ARG A 358 -9.42 30.89 21.62
C ARG A 358 -10.52 29.94 22.11
N GLN A 359 -10.13 28.65 22.01
CA GLN A 359 -10.61 27.46 22.74
C GLN A 359 -11.91 26.81 22.24
N HIS A 360 -11.80 25.90 21.27
CA HIS A 360 -12.80 24.83 21.14
C HIS A 360 -12.38 23.67 22.05
N ALA A 361 -13.08 23.53 23.16
CA ALA A 361 -12.91 22.41 24.07
C ALA A 361 -13.19 21.09 23.33
N ILE A 362 -12.30 20.11 23.50
CA ILE A 362 -12.49 18.75 22.97
C ILE A 362 -13.80 18.21 23.55
N THR A 363 -14.79 17.98 22.69
CA THR A 363 -16.12 17.50 23.11
C THR A 363 -16.02 16.12 23.75
N THR A 364 -16.93 15.80 24.67
CA THR A 364 -17.00 14.48 25.32
C THR A 364 -17.11 13.36 24.27
N ALA A 365 -17.91 13.55 23.22
CA ALA A 365 -18.05 12.58 22.14
C ALA A 365 -16.75 12.36 21.35
N THR A 366 -15.95 13.41 21.12
CA THR A 366 -14.61 13.30 20.50
C THR A 366 -13.63 12.59 21.44
N ARG A 367 -13.67 12.89 22.75
CA ARG A 367 -12.84 12.19 23.76
C ARG A 367 -13.20 10.72 23.86
N GLU A 368 -14.49 10.39 23.85
CA GLU A 368 -14.98 9.01 23.87
C GLU A 368 -14.65 8.25 22.59
N ALA A 369 -14.78 8.87 21.41
CA ALA A 369 -14.40 8.25 20.15
C ALA A 369 -12.90 7.98 20.07
N ALA A 370 -12.07 8.94 20.51
CA ALA A 370 -10.63 8.77 20.63
C ALA A 370 -10.28 7.71 21.69
N ALA A 371 -10.98 7.67 22.83
CA ALA A 371 -10.80 6.66 23.86
C ALA A 371 -11.15 5.25 23.35
N ARG A 372 -12.26 5.09 22.61
CA ARG A 372 -12.63 3.82 21.96
C ARG A 372 -11.61 3.37 20.91
N ASN A 373 -11.01 4.31 20.16
CA ASN A 373 -9.93 3.96 19.24
C ASN A 373 -8.66 3.54 20.00
N ASN A 374 -8.31 4.25 21.08
CA ASN A 374 -7.21 3.88 21.96
C ASN A 374 -7.41 2.51 22.62
N GLU A 375 -8.65 2.13 22.94
CA GLU A 375 -8.98 0.80 23.45
C GLU A 375 -8.58 -0.32 22.47
N GLN A 376 -8.67 -0.10 21.15
CA GLN A 376 -8.24 -1.10 20.16
C GLN A 376 -6.74 -1.41 20.22
N PHE A 377 -5.92 -0.47 20.71
CA PHE A 377 -4.48 -0.65 20.86
C PHE A 377 -4.08 -1.33 22.18
N ARG A 378 -5.03 -1.69 23.04
CA ARG A 378 -4.74 -2.51 24.23
C ARG A 378 -4.27 -3.90 23.78
N LEU A 379 -3.30 -4.47 24.50
CA LEU A 379 -2.72 -5.78 24.19
C LEU A 379 -3.78 -6.88 24.03
N GLU A 380 -4.80 -6.85 24.88
CA GLU A 380 -5.93 -7.79 24.87
C GLU A 380 -6.83 -7.69 23.63
N ASN A 381 -6.70 -6.63 22.84
CA ASN A 381 -7.41 -6.42 21.58
C ASN A 381 -6.47 -6.66 20.38
N LEU A 382 -5.19 -6.29 20.47
CA LEU A 382 -4.20 -6.47 19.40
C LEU A 382 -3.80 -7.95 19.20
N PHE A 383 -3.65 -8.70 20.28
CA PHE A 383 -3.18 -10.10 20.28
C PHE A 383 -4.25 -11.06 20.78
N ASN A 384 -5.53 -10.74 20.51
CA ASN A 384 -6.65 -11.51 21.00
C ASN A 384 -6.84 -12.82 20.22
N VAL A 385 -6.61 -13.94 20.89
CA VAL A 385 -6.93 -15.29 20.39
C VAL A 385 -7.99 -15.99 21.25
N ARG A 386 -8.69 -15.24 22.11
CA ARG A 386 -9.75 -15.79 22.96
C ARG A 386 -10.87 -16.37 22.10
N ASN A 387 -11.36 -17.55 22.51
CA ASN A 387 -12.41 -18.29 21.80
C ASN A 387 -12.03 -18.69 20.36
N LYS A 388 -10.75 -18.58 19.97
CA LYS A 388 -10.25 -19.15 18.71
C LYS A 388 -9.86 -20.59 18.97
N VAL A 389 -10.13 -21.45 17.98
CA VAL A 389 -9.67 -22.84 17.98
C VAL A 389 -8.40 -22.92 17.14
N ALA A 390 -7.35 -23.51 17.69
CA ALA A 390 -6.06 -23.66 17.04
C ALA A 390 -5.68 -25.14 16.93
N LEU A 391 -4.90 -25.49 15.91
CA LEU A 391 -4.25 -26.79 15.76
C LEU A 391 -2.77 -26.57 15.48
N VAL A 392 -1.89 -27.21 16.27
CA VAL A 392 -0.43 -27.06 16.20
C VAL A 392 0.20 -28.43 15.97
N THR A 393 0.85 -28.62 14.82
CA THR A 393 1.60 -29.85 14.55
C THR A 393 2.99 -29.81 15.19
N GLY A 394 3.43 -30.92 15.78
CA GLY A 394 4.64 -30.94 16.60
C GLY A 394 4.51 -30.09 17.87
N GLY A 395 3.28 -29.93 18.40
CA GLY A 395 2.98 -29.02 19.52
C GLY A 395 3.49 -29.49 20.89
N GLY A 396 4.15 -30.65 20.97
CA GLY A 396 4.62 -31.29 22.20
C GLY A 396 6.02 -30.89 22.66
N SER A 397 6.84 -30.24 21.83
CA SER A 397 8.19 -29.82 22.20
C SER A 397 8.69 -28.63 21.36
N GLY A 398 9.83 -28.04 21.75
CA GLY A 398 10.52 -26.99 21.00
C GLY A 398 9.62 -25.82 20.59
N ILE A 399 9.74 -25.38 19.34
CA ILE A 399 8.99 -24.25 18.77
C ILE A 399 7.47 -24.51 18.76
N GLY A 400 7.06 -25.75 18.54
CA GLY A 400 5.64 -26.13 18.56
C GLY A 400 5.04 -25.92 19.95
N LEU A 401 5.76 -26.32 20.99
CA LEU A 401 5.34 -26.06 22.38
C LEU A 401 5.30 -24.56 22.71
N MET A 402 6.26 -23.77 22.22
CA MET A 402 6.23 -22.31 22.39
C MET A 402 4.96 -21.69 21.74
N ALA A 403 4.59 -22.16 20.55
CA ALA A 403 3.36 -21.74 19.87
C ALA A 403 2.10 -22.19 20.65
N THR A 404 2.07 -23.45 21.10
CA THR A 404 0.97 -24.01 21.92
C THR A 404 0.73 -23.16 23.16
N GLN A 405 1.77 -22.90 23.95
CA GLN A 405 1.65 -22.12 25.18
C GLN A 405 1.23 -20.68 24.91
N ALA A 406 1.81 -20.03 23.90
CA ALA A 406 1.44 -18.66 23.54
C ALA A 406 -0.04 -18.54 23.19
N LEU A 407 -0.60 -19.51 22.46
CA LEU A 407 -2.02 -19.54 22.10
C LEU A 407 -2.91 -19.89 23.30
N ALA A 408 -2.58 -20.94 24.06
CA ALA A 408 -3.39 -21.40 25.19
C ALA A 408 -3.44 -20.37 26.33
N VAL A 409 -2.29 -19.81 26.74
CA VAL A 409 -2.22 -18.79 27.80
C VAL A 409 -3.04 -17.53 27.44
N ASN A 410 -3.18 -17.23 26.15
CA ASN A 410 -3.98 -16.10 25.67
C ASN A 410 -5.44 -16.46 25.33
N GLY A 411 -5.92 -17.63 25.78
CA GLY A 411 -7.33 -18.01 25.78
C GLY A 411 -7.82 -18.77 24.54
N ALA A 412 -6.92 -19.29 23.70
CA ALA A 412 -7.29 -20.18 22.62
C ALA A 412 -7.50 -21.62 23.12
N LYS A 413 -8.36 -22.37 22.43
CA LYS A 413 -8.46 -23.83 22.56
C LYS A 413 -7.51 -24.46 21.54
N VAL A 414 -6.47 -25.13 22.00
CA VAL A 414 -5.33 -25.57 21.17
C VAL A 414 -5.27 -27.08 21.11
N TYR A 415 -5.46 -27.63 19.92
CA TYR A 415 -5.19 -29.04 19.63
C TYR A 415 -3.72 -29.21 19.26
N ILE A 416 -3.01 -30.08 19.95
CA ILE A 416 -1.61 -30.39 19.65
C ILE A 416 -1.49 -31.77 19.02
N VAL A 417 -0.76 -31.84 17.91
CA VAL A 417 -0.61 -33.06 17.12
C VAL A 417 0.83 -33.54 17.14
N GLY A 418 1.03 -34.84 17.35
CA GLY A 418 2.35 -35.48 17.33
C GLY A 418 2.25 -37.00 17.28
N ARG A 419 3.40 -37.67 17.21
CA ARG A 419 3.47 -39.14 17.13
C ARG A 419 3.57 -39.83 18.50
N THR A 420 4.03 -39.12 19.52
CA THR A 420 4.27 -39.65 20.86
C THR A 420 3.18 -39.16 21.80
N GLU A 421 2.22 -40.02 22.11
CA GLU A 421 1.04 -39.70 22.90
C GLU A 421 1.41 -39.16 24.29
N GLU A 422 2.35 -39.82 24.97
CA GLU A 422 2.76 -39.48 26.33
C GLU A 422 3.33 -38.06 26.43
N LYS A 423 4.07 -37.61 25.39
CA LYS A 423 4.58 -36.23 25.33
C LYS A 423 3.45 -35.22 25.18
N LEU A 424 2.43 -35.53 24.38
CA LEU A 424 1.30 -34.63 24.17
C LEU A 424 0.42 -34.53 25.42
N GLU A 425 0.13 -35.67 26.05
CA GLU A 425 -0.60 -35.71 27.32
C GLU A 425 0.13 -34.93 28.41
N ARG A 426 1.46 -35.11 28.52
CA ARG A 426 2.28 -34.37 29.46
C ARG A 426 2.21 -32.85 29.25
N VAL A 427 2.22 -32.39 28.01
CA VAL A 427 2.04 -30.96 27.69
C VAL A 427 0.65 -30.47 28.07
N ALA A 428 -0.38 -31.25 27.78
CA ALA A 428 -1.76 -30.91 28.13
C ALA A 428 -1.94 -30.82 29.65
N GLU A 429 -1.32 -31.73 30.42
CA GLU A 429 -1.31 -31.71 31.89
C GLU A 429 -0.57 -30.50 32.46
N LEU A 430 0.65 -30.23 31.98
CA LEU A 430 1.50 -29.18 32.54
C LEU A 430 1.08 -27.75 32.19
N TYR A 431 0.51 -27.56 30.99
CA TYR A 431 0.36 -26.22 30.41
C TYR A 431 -1.07 -25.84 30.05
N SER A 432 -2.06 -26.73 30.21
CA SER A 432 -3.47 -26.32 30.12
C SER A 432 -3.81 -25.39 31.28
N THR A 433 -4.45 -24.26 30.98
CA THR A 433 -4.84 -23.29 32.00
C THR A 433 -6.32 -23.45 32.36
N THR A 434 -6.64 -23.79 33.60
CA THR A 434 -8.04 -23.86 34.09
C THR A 434 -8.53 -22.52 34.68
N GLU A 435 -7.61 -21.61 35.07
CA GLU A 435 -7.93 -20.34 35.73
C GLU A 435 -7.36 -19.11 35.01
N ARG A 436 -8.06 -17.97 35.14
CA ARG A 436 -7.64 -16.67 34.58
C ARG A 436 -6.38 -16.15 35.31
N GLN A 437 -5.32 -15.86 34.56
CA GLN A 437 -4.34 -14.84 35.00
C GLN A 437 -4.70 -13.49 34.37
N GLY A 438 -5.43 -12.65 35.11
CA GLY A 438 -5.73 -11.25 34.74
C GLY A 438 -7.23 -10.88 34.75
N GLY A 439 -7.59 -9.86 35.53
CA GLY A 439 -8.96 -9.49 35.90
C GLY A 439 -9.80 -8.79 34.82
N GLY A 440 -10.29 -9.54 33.83
CA GLY A 440 -11.34 -9.10 32.89
C GLY A 440 -12.50 -10.11 32.82
N GLY A 441 -13.72 -9.67 33.11
CA GLY A 441 -14.93 -10.50 33.20
C GLY A 441 -15.42 -11.09 31.86
N GLY A 442 -14.98 -12.31 31.52
CA GLY A 442 -15.58 -13.22 30.53
C GLY A 442 -15.10 -14.67 30.73
N SER A 443 -15.98 -15.67 30.66
CA SER A 443 -15.73 -17.09 31.00
C SER A 443 -14.68 -17.79 30.11
N GLY A 444 -13.70 -18.47 30.71
CA GLY A 444 -12.86 -19.54 30.12
C GLY A 444 -11.36 -19.21 29.94
N GLY A 445 -10.46 -19.93 30.62
CA GLY A 445 -9.02 -20.01 30.28
C GLY A 445 -8.79 -20.86 29.03
N GLY A 446 -7.62 -20.75 28.39
CA GLY A 446 -7.32 -21.57 27.20
C GLY A 446 -7.03 -23.02 27.58
N GLN A 447 -7.27 -23.93 26.63
CA GLN A 447 -7.20 -25.39 26.85
C GLN A 447 -6.24 -26.02 25.85
N ILE A 448 -5.50 -27.05 26.25
CA ILE A 448 -4.67 -27.86 25.35
C ILE A 448 -5.26 -29.27 25.24
N ILE A 449 -5.40 -29.79 24.02
CA ILE A 449 -6.00 -31.10 23.75
C ILE A 449 -5.04 -31.93 22.89
N PRO A 450 -4.57 -33.09 23.35
CA PRO A 450 -3.69 -33.96 22.58
C PRO A 450 -4.45 -34.72 21.48
N LEU A 451 -3.83 -34.86 20.31
CA LEU A 451 -4.26 -35.74 19.22
C LEU A 451 -3.04 -36.45 18.63
N THR A 452 -3.04 -37.78 18.62
CA THR A 452 -1.94 -38.57 18.07
C THR A 452 -2.15 -38.80 16.57
N ALA A 453 -1.17 -38.41 15.73
CA ALA A 453 -1.18 -38.68 14.29
C ALA A 453 0.20 -38.53 13.66
N ASP A 454 0.51 -39.34 12.64
CA ASP A 454 1.67 -39.13 11.77
C ASP A 454 1.29 -38.32 10.53
N ILE A 455 1.47 -37.01 10.61
CA ILE A 455 1.14 -36.08 9.52
C ILE A 455 2.05 -36.22 8.29
N SER A 456 3.10 -37.05 8.32
CA SER A 456 3.86 -37.37 7.10
C SER A 456 3.06 -38.28 6.15
N GLN A 457 1.98 -38.89 6.65
CA GLN A 457 1.12 -39.80 5.91
C GLN A 457 -0.24 -39.16 5.60
N LYS A 458 -0.61 -39.08 4.32
CA LYS A 458 -1.87 -38.46 3.89
C LYS A 458 -3.12 -39.12 4.49
N GLY A 459 -3.09 -40.45 4.68
CA GLY A 459 -4.19 -41.20 5.31
C GLY A 459 -4.40 -40.79 6.78
N GLU A 460 -3.32 -40.61 7.54
CA GLU A 460 -3.38 -40.13 8.92
C GLU A 460 -3.85 -38.68 9.02
N ILE A 461 -3.49 -37.81 8.06
CA ILE A 461 -4.06 -36.46 7.96
C ILE A 461 -5.58 -36.51 7.78
N ALA A 462 -6.08 -37.43 6.94
CA ALA A 462 -7.52 -37.59 6.72
C ALA A 462 -8.24 -38.13 7.97
N ARG A 463 -7.64 -39.10 8.67
CA ARG A 463 -8.15 -39.60 9.96
C ARG A 463 -8.19 -38.49 11.01
N LEU A 464 -7.10 -37.71 11.13
CA LEU A 464 -6.99 -36.57 12.02
C LEU A 464 -8.06 -35.50 11.71
N LEU A 465 -8.29 -35.20 10.43
CA LEU A 465 -9.34 -34.27 10.02
C LEU A 465 -10.72 -34.74 10.49
N HIS A 466 -11.05 -36.02 10.27
CA HIS A 466 -12.33 -36.58 10.70
C HIS A 466 -12.49 -36.54 12.23
N GLU A 467 -11.44 -36.92 12.96
CA GLU A 467 -11.43 -36.84 14.42
C GLU A 467 -11.59 -35.39 14.92
N PHE A 468 -10.89 -34.43 14.31
CA PHE A 468 -11.04 -33.02 14.65
C PHE A 468 -12.45 -32.50 14.35
N GLN A 469 -13.01 -32.83 13.19
CA GLN A 469 -14.37 -32.44 12.78
C GLN A 469 -15.45 -32.99 13.72
N SER A 470 -15.23 -34.15 14.34
CA SER A 470 -16.16 -34.71 15.32
C SER A 470 -16.23 -33.88 16.62
N ARG A 471 -15.21 -33.06 16.90
CA ARG A 471 -15.07 -32.26 18.12
C ARG A 471 -15.28 -30.77 17.88
N GLU A 472 -14.99 -30.29 16.67
CA GLU A 472 -14.95 -28.86 16.34
C GLU A 472 -15.62 -28.53 15.00
N ASN A 473 -16.42 -27.46 15.01
CA ASN A 473 -17.14 -27.00 13.82
C ASN A 473 -16.29 -26.10 12.89
N SER A 474 -15.20 -25.53 13.42
CA SER A 474 -14.36 -24.58 12.70
C SER A 474 -12.94 -24.55 13.28
N LEU A 475 -11.97 -24.15 12.47
CA LEU A 475 -10.57 -23.95 12.89
C LEU A 475 -10.18 -22.50 12.60
N SER A 476 -9.60 -21.78 13.57
CA SER A 476 -9.17 -20.39 13.37
C SER A 476 -7.69 -20.26 13.03
N ILE A 477 -6.85 -21.10 13.61
CA ILE A 477 -5.40 -21.01 13.50
C ILE A 477 -4.82 -22.40 13.24
N LEU A 478 -4.19 -22.61 12.09
CA LEU A 478 -3.41 -23.82 11.81
C LEU A 478 -1.93 -23.47 11.87
N VAL A 479 -1.18 -24.03 12.82
CA VAL A 479 0.27 -23.91 12.89
C VAL A 479 0.89 -25.21 12.43
N ASN A 480 1.42 -25.21 11.21
CA ASN A 480 2.17 -26.34 10.70
C ASN A 480 3.64 -26.20 11.11
N ASN A 481 4.01 -26.81 12.24
CA ASN A 481 5.34 -26.69 12.82
C ASN A 481 6.19 -27.96 12.73
N ALA A 482 5.57 -29.15 12.66
CA ALA A 482 6.33 -30.40 12.64
C ALA A 482 7.40 -30.41 11.54
N GLY A 483 8.60 -30.85 11.90
CA GLY A 483 9.73 -30.91 11.00
C GLY A 483 10.84 -31.79 11.54
N ILE A 484 11.67 -32.32 10.65
CA ILE A 484 12.82 -33.15 10.97
C ILE A 484 14.07 -32.62 10.28
N SER A 485 15.23 -32.98 10.82
CA SER A 485 16.53 -32.85 10.14
C SER A 485 16.86 -34.18 9.46
N SER A 486 17.73 -34.10 8.45
CA SER A 486 18.42 -35.27 7.90
C SER A 486 19.24 -35.98 8.97
N GLN A 487 19.39 -37.30 8.83
CA GLN A 487 20.29 -38.11 9.65
C GLN A 487 21.77 -37.90 9.29
N SER A 488 22.06 -37.44 8.07
CA SER A 488 23.40 -37.12 7.61
C SER A 488 23.73 -35.64 7.81
N ARG A 489 25.00 -35.36 8.12
CA ARG A 489 25.57 -34.00 8.16
C ARG A 489 26.78 -33.96 7.26
N GLN A 490 26.67 -33.26 6.15
CA GLN A 490 27.74 -33.19 5.16
C GLN A 490 28.76 -32.14 5.59
N ASP A 491 29.93 -32.59 6.06
CA ASP A 491 31.06 -31.72 6.30
C ASP A 491 31.56 -31.13 4.97
N VAL A 492 31.53 -29.79 4.86
CA VAL A 492 31.90 -29.06 3.64
C VAL A 492 33.20 -28.27 3.79
N GLU A 493 33.88 -28.38 4.93
CA GLU A 493 35.16 -27.71 5.19
C GLU A 493 36.31 -28.56 4.62
N ARG A 494 36.35 -28.68 3.29
CA ARG A 494 37.33 -29.50 2.55
C ARG A 494 38.02 -28.67 1.47
N GLU A 495 39.35 -28.70 1.45
CA GLU A 495 40.16 -27.92 0.50
C GLU A 495 40.26 -28.55 -0.90
N GLN A 496 39.99 -29.85 -1.02
CA GLN A 496 40.11 -30.61 -2.28
C GLN A 496 38.76 -31.18 -2.72
N ALA A 497 38.55 -31.23 -4.03
CA ALA A 497 37.31 -31.74 -4.63
C ALA A 497 37.06 -33.23 -4.29
N SER A 498 38.10 -34.04 -4.15
CA SER A 498 38.01 -35.44 -3.70
C SER A 498 37.43 -35.55 -2.29
N GLY A 499 37.87 -34.68 -1.38
CA GLY A 499 37.34 -34.59 -0.02
C GLY A 499 35.88 -34.14 0.02
N LEU A 500 35.51 -33.16 -0.81
CA LEU A 500 34.10 -32.75 -0.95
C LEU A 500 33.23 -33.86 -1.55
N LYS A 501 33.71 -34.60 -2.56
CA LYS A 501 32.97 -35.75 -3.11
C LYS A 501 32.74 -36.82 -2.04
N GLN A 502 33.74 -37.08 -1.21
CA GLN A 502 33.64 -38.08 -0.15
C GLN A 502 32.52 -37.74 0.84
N THR A 503 32.36 -36.47 1.22
CA THR A 503 31.35 -36.05 2.20
C THR A 503 29.98 -35.73 1.59
N LEU A 504 29.92 -35.36 0.31
CA LEU A 504 28.67 -34.97 -0.36
C LEU A 504 28.02 -36.11 -1.16
N PHE A 505 28.81 -37.06 -1.66
CA PHE A 505 28.34 -38.12 -2.55
C PHE A 505 28.61 -39.52 -2.01
N ASP A 506 29.81 -39.77 -1.47
CA ASP A 506 30.17 -41.11 -0.98
C ASP A 506 29.71 -41.38 0.49
N ASP A 507 29.03 -40.43 1.13
CA ASP A 507 28.45 -40.60 2.48
C ASP A 507 27.24 -41.55 2.42
N GLU A 508 27.40 -42.76 2.98
CA GLU A 508 26.37 -43.80 3.00
C GLU A 508 25.08 -43.36 3.72
N ALA A 509 25.15 -42.37 4.62
CA ALA A 509 23.97 -41.83 5.30
C ALA A 509 23.22 -40.78 4.46
N ALA A 510 23.80 -40.28 3.37
CA ALA A 510 23.22 -39.28 2.49
C ALA A 510 22.46 -39.92 1.32
N THR A 511 21.36 -40.62 1.62
CA THR A 511 20.57 -41.34 0.60
C THR A 511 19.41 -40.51 0.03
N PRO A 512 18.90 -40.83 -1.17
CA PRO A 512 17.66 -40.24 -1.69
C PRO A 512 16.47 -40.40 -0.72
N GLU A 513 16.37 -41.53 -0.03
CA GLU A 513 15.31 -41.82 0.93
C GLU A 513 15.36 -40.88 2.14
N ASP A 514 16.57 -40.53 2.62
CA ASP A 514 16.74 -39.53 3.67
C ASP A 514 16.26 -38.15 3.18
N TRP A 515 16.66 -37.72 1.98
CA TRP A 515 16.17 -36.48 1.35
C TRP A 515 14.65 -36.45 1.24
N GLU A 516 14.06 -37.53 0.72
CA GLU A 516 12.63 -37.67 0.56
C GLU A 516 11.90 -37.63 1.91
N SER A 517 12.44 -38.26 2.96
CA SER A 517 11.84 -38.24 4.29
C SER A 517 11.79 -36.82 4.88
N VAL A 518 12.86 -36.04 4.68
CA VAL A 518 12.94 -34.64 5.09
C VAL A 518 11.94 -33.79 4.31
N TYR A 519 11.85 -33.95 2.99
CA TYR A 519 10.87 -33.24 2.17
C TYR A 519 9.42 -33.62 2.51
N ARG A 520 9.16 -34.91 2.75
CA ARG A 520 7.83 -35.42 3.11
C ARG A 520 7.31 -34.73 4.37
N THR A 521 8.15 -34.62 5.40
CA THR A 521 7.78 -34.03 6.68
C THR A 521 7.90 -32.51 6.72
N ASN A 522 8.85 -31.89 6.01
CA ASN A 522 9.07 -30.45 6.07
C ASN A 522 8.28 -29.67 5.02
N VAL A 523 7.83 -30.31 3.93
CA VAL A 523 7.20 -29.65 2.78
C VAL A 523 5.85 -30.28 2.45
N THR A 524 5.82 -31.58 2.17
CA THR A 524 4.61 -32.26 1.66
C THR A 524 3.47 -32.24 2.66
N GLN A 525 3.74 -32.45 3.96
CA GLN A 525 2.70 -32.33 4.99
C GLN A 525 2.15 -30.91 5.10
N LEU A 526 2.95 -29.85 4.88
CA LEU A 526 2.44 -28.46 4.91
C LEU A 526 1.34 -28.28 3.88
N TYR A 527 1.55 -28.80 2.67
CA TYR A 527 0.55 -28.77 1.60
C TYR A 527 -0.71 -29.54 1.99
N PHE A 528 -0.59 -30.80 2.41
CA PHE A 528 -1.76 -31.63 2.70
C PHE A 528 -2.51 -31.20 3.96
N MET A 529 -1.83 -30.85 5.05
CA MET A 529 -2.46 -30.30 6.26
C MET A 529 -3.20 -29.01 5.94
N SER A 530 -2.54 -28.07 5.24
CA SER A 530 -3.18 -26.80 4.87
C SER A 530 -4.41 -27.03 4.01
N SER A 531 -4.30 -27.88 2.99
CA SER A 531 -5.39 -28.14 2.03
C SER A 531 -6.56 -28.89 2.66
N ALA A 532 -6.29 -29.89 3.51
CA ALA A 532 -7.31 -30.71 4.16
C ALA A 532 -8.19 -29.89 5.12
N PHE A 533 -7.60 -28.89 5.79
CA PHE A 533 -8.30 -28.07 6.79
C PHE A 533 -8.95 -26.79 6.22
N LEU A 534 -8.80 -26.48 4.93
CA LEU A 534 -9.41 -25.29 4.31
C LEU A 534 -10.91 -25.13 4.62
N PRO A 535 -11.76 -26.17 4.55
CA PRO A 535 -13.19 -26.02 4.84
C PRO A 535 -13.48 -25.62 6.29
N LEU A 536 -12.65 -26.07 7.25
CA LEU A 536 -12.78 -25.67 8.65
C LEU A 536 -12.25 -24.27 8.91
N LEU A 537 -11.18 -23.90 8.21
CA LEU A 537 -10.58 -22.56 8.26
C LEU A 537 -11.54 -21.50 7.70
N GLU A 538 -12.25 -21.80 6.62
CA GLU A 538 -13.25 -20.90 6.05
C GLU A 538 -14.40 -20.60 7.03
N LYS A 539 -14.87 -21.63 7.75
CA LYS A 539 -16.01 -21.54 8.68
C LYS A 539 -15.74 -20.66 9.90
N SER A 540 -14.49 -20.41 10.27
CA SER A 540 -14.17 -19.65 11.49
C SER A 540 -14.10 -18.13 11.29
N ASN A 541 -14.27 -17.65 10.06
CA ASN A 541 -14.27 -16.23 9.72
C ASN A 541 -15.42 -15.49 10.42
N ARG A 542 -15.13 -14.33 11.05
CA ARG A 542 -16.13 -13.53 11.78
C ARG A 542 -15.94 -12.05 11.51
N GLY A 543 -16.95 -11.39 10.92
CA GLY A 543 -16.87 -9.96 10.60
C GLY A 543 -15.65 -9.65 9.73
N ALA A 544 -14.74 -8.81 10.21
CA ALA A 544 -13.48 -8.47 9.55
C ALA A 544 -12.36 -9.51 9.76
N ASP A 545 -12.47 -10.39 10.76
CA ASP A 545 -11.45 -11.39 11.08
C ASP A 545 -11.46 -12.56 10.09
N SER A 546 -10.27 -12.93 9.67
CA SER A 546 -9.95 -14.09 8.84
C SER A 546 -9.12 -15.11 9.62
N SER A 547 -9.37 -16.38 9.35
CA SER A 547 -8.54 -17.49 9.83
C SER A 547 -7.15 -17.47 9.18
N THR A 548 -6.24 -18.26 9.74
CA THR A 548 -4.87 -18.28 9.24
C THR A 548 -4.15 -19.60 9.38
N ILE A 549 -3.28 -19.85 8.40
CA ILE A 549 -2.29 -20.90 8.37
C ILE A 549 -0.91 -20.25 8.60
N ILE A 550 -0.16 -20.80 9.54
CA ILE A 550 1.21 -20.38 9.88
C ILE A 550 2.12 -21.60 9.66
N ASN A 551 2.93 -21.55 8.62
CA ASN A 551 3.95 -22.56 8.37
C ASN A 551 5.25 -22.17 9.08
N ILE A 552 5.87 -23.09 9.82
CA ILE A 552 7.18 -22.86 10.43
C ILE A 552 8.28 -23.43 9.54
N SER A 553 9.07 -22.53 8.95
CA SER A 553 10.25 -22.89 8.16
C SER A 553 11.52 -22.78 9.00
N SER A 554 12.53 -22.04 8.53
CA SER A 554 13.81 -21.74 9.19
C SER A 554 14.53 -20.65 8.39
N ILE A 555 15.41 -19.88 9.04
CA ILE A 555 16.40 -19.07 8.31
C ILE A 555 17.30 -19.89 7.39
N SER A 556 17.47 -21.18 7.67
CA SER A 556 18.19 -22.13 6.83
C SER A 556 17.68 -22.20 5.39
N GLY A 557 16.39 -21.89 5.17
CA GLY A 557 15.81 -21.76 3.83
C GLY A 557 16.07 -20.43 3.13
N ILE A 558 16.85 -19.53 3.75
CA ILE A 558 17.11 -18.16 3.26
C ILE A 558 18.61 -17.87 3.20
N VAL A 559 19.41 -18.44 4.10
CA VAL A 559 20.88 -18.27 4.09
C VAL A 559 21.52 -19.02 2.91
N LYS A 560 22.74 -18.61 2.55
CA LYS A 560 23.50 -19.23 1.44
C LYS A 560 24.37 -20.42 1.85
N SER A 561 24.77 -20.49 3.12
CA SER A 561 25.57 -21.60 3.64
C SER A 561 24.70 -22.84 3.85
N SER A 562 25.25 -24.03 3.57
CA SER A 562 24.58 -25.31 3.84
C SER A 562 24.45 -25.58 5.33
N GLN A 563 25.32 -25.00 6.16
CA GLN A 563 25.43 -25.33 7.59
C GLN A 563 25.57 -26.84 7.84
N HIS A 564 26.12 -27.56 6.85
CA HIS A 564 26.21 -29.02 6.80
C HIS A 564 24.88 -29.79 6.67
N HIS A 565 23.76 -29.11 6.33
CA HIS A 565 22.42 -29.72 6.25
C HIS A 565 21.70 -29.41 4.92
N PHE A 566 22.19 -29.95 3.80
CA PHE A 566 21.59 -29.70 2.48
C PHE A 566 20.10 -30.07 2.38
N PRO A 567 19.65 -31.27 2.78
CA PRO A 567 18.25 -31.66 2.66
C PRO A 567 17.34 -30.74 3.48
N TYR A 568 17.77 -30.39 4.69
CA TYR A 568 17.01 -29.52 5.59
C TYR A 568 16.88 -28.11 5.00
N ASN A 569 17.99 -27.47 4.61
CA ASN A 569 17.98 -26.11 4.07
C ASN A 569 17.11 -26.01 2.81
N ALA A 570 17.28 -26.97 1.89
CA ALA A 570 16.49 -27.04 0.66
C ALA A 570 15.00 -27.23 0.96
N SER A 571 14.64 -28.13 1.89
CA SER A 571 13.25 -28.33 2.32
C SER A 571 12.64 -27.07 2.96
N LYS A 572 13.41 -26.30 3.73
CA LYS A 572 12.93 -25.07 4.37
C LYS A 572 12.77 -23.92 3.36
N ALA A 573 13.62 -23.86 2.33
CA ALA A 573 13.42 -22.95 1.20
C ALA A 573 12.14 -23.31 0.41
N ALA A 574 11.93 -24.60 0.16
CA ALA A 574 10.71 -25.10 -0.48
C ALA A 574 9.45 -24.79 0.36
N ALA A 575 9.50 -24.94 1.68
CA ALA A 575 8.41 -24.57 2.59
C ALA A 575 8.06 -23.08 2.54
N ILE A 576 9.06 -22.19 2.44
CA ILE A 576 8.86 -20.74 2.26
C ILE A 576 8.15 -20.47 0.93
N HIS A 577 8.59 -21.11 -0.15
CA HIS A 577 7.99 -20.93 -1.47
C HIS A 577 6.57 -21.49 -1.52
N LEU A 578 6.34 -22.68 -0.98
CA LEU A 578 5.03 -23.31 -0.88
C LEU A 578 4.03 -22.42 -0.12
N THR A 579 4.45 -21.77 0.97
CA THR A 579 3.61 -20.79 1.68
C THR A 579 3.14 -19.67 0.74
N LYS A 580 4.04 -19.13 -0.10
CA LYS A 580 3.67 -18.06 -1.05
C LYS A 580 2.68 -18.54 -2.10
N MET A 581 2.88 -19.76 -2.61
CA MET A 581 1.95 -20.37 -3.56
C MET A 581 0.58 -20.59 -2.92
N LEU A 582 0.51 -21.20 -1.75
CA LEU A 582 -0.75 -21.41 -1.02
C LEU A 582 -1.45 -20.09 -0.70
N ALA A 583 -0.72 -19.06 -0.26
CA ALA A 583 -1.30 -17.74 -0.01
C ALA A 583 -1.92 -17.13 -1.27
N HIS A 584 -1.25 -17.28 -2.41
CA HIS A 584 -1.75 -16.80 -3.69
C HIS A 584 -3.03 -17.55 -4.10
N GLU A 585 -2.99 -18.89 -4.14
CA GLU A 585 -4.11 -19.72 -4.62
C GLU A 585 -5.35 -19.59 -3.72
N VAL A 586 -5.15 -19.57 -2.40
CA VAL A 586 -6.25 -19.38 -1.44
C VAL A 586 -6.88 -18.00 -1.62
N SER A 587 -6.06 -16.94 -1.77
CA SER A 587 -6.55 -15.58 -1.95
C SER A 587 -7.19 -15.35 -3.32
N SER A 588 -6.64 -15.92 -4.40
CA SER A 588 -7.17 -15.79 -5.76
C SER A 588 -8.52 -16.51 -5.90
N SER A 589 -8.73 -17.56 -5.11
CA SER A 589 -10.01 -18.28 -4.98
C SER A 589 -11.06 -17.50 -4.17
N GLY A 590 -10.75 -16.30 -3.66
CA GLY A 590 -11.68 -15.48 -2.88
C GLY A 590 -11.88 -15.94 -1.42
N LEU A 591 -11.14 -16.95 -0.98
CA LEU A 591 -11.23 -17.46 0.39
C LEU A 591 -10.55 -16.49 1.36
N ARG A 592 -11.24 -16.16 2.46
CA ARG A 592 -10.73 -15.28 3.51
C ARG A 592 -9.88 -16.06 4.50
N ILE A 593 -8.79 -16.65 4.02
CA ILE A 593 -7.84 -17.43 4.83
C ILE A 593 -6.44 -16.90 4.53
N ARG A 594 -5.71 -16.48 5.56
CA ARG A 594 -4.35 -15.94 5.42
C ARG A 594 -3.32 -17.05 5.55
N VAL A 595 -2.33 -17.12 4.67
CA VAL A 595 -1.26 -18.12 4.75
C VAL A 595 0.08 -17.40 4.90
N ASN A 596 0.74 -17.61 6.03
CA ASN A 596 1.99 -16.93 6.40
C ASN A 596 3.05 -17.93 6.85
N ASN A 597 4.29 -17.48 6.89
CA ASN A 597 5.43 -18.27 7.30
C ASN A 597 6.22 -17.57 8.41
N ILE A 598 6.70 -18.34 9.40
CA ILE A 598 7.71 -17.88 10.36
C ILE A 598 9.00 -18.62 10.05
N ALA A 599 10.10 -17.87 9.88
CA ALA A 599 11.44 -18.38 9.63
C ALA A 599 12.33 -18.13 10.86
N PRO A 600 12.34 -19.06 11.84
CA PRO A 600 13.13 -18.92 13.05
C PRO A 600 14.63 -19.11 12.79
N GLY A 601 15.45 -18.43 13.60
CA GLY A 601 16.87 -18.70 13.78
C GLY A 601 17.10 -19.83 14.77
N VAL A 602 18.15 -19.72 15.57
CA VAL A 602 18.46 -20.74 16.56
C VAL A 602 17.55 -20.59 17.79
N PHE A 603 16.69 -21.58 18.01
CA PHE A 603 15.82 -21.71 19.18
C PHE A 603 16.06 -23.04 19.88
N PRO A 604 15.84 -23.14 21.20
CA PRO A 604 15.90 -24.40 21.92
C PRO A 604 14.83 -25.39 21.43
N SER A 605 15.29 -26.56 21.00
CA SER A 605 14.47 -27.70 20.56
C SER A 605 15.31 -28.97 20.67
N GLU A 606 14.67 -30.13 20.67
CA GLU A 606 15.39 -31.42 20.66
C GLU A 606 16.36 -31.52 19.47
N MET A 607 15.98 -30.96 18.32
CA MET A 607 16.79 -30.92 17.10
C MET A 607 18.05 -30.05 17.26
N THR A 608 17.93 -28.88 17.89
CA THR A 608 19.04 -27.93 18.04
C THR A 608 19.92 -28.21 19.24
N ALA A 609 19.33 -28.75 20.32
CA ALA A 609 20.05 -29.18 21.52
C ALA A 609 20.71 -30.55 21.36
N GLN A 610 20.37 -31.31 20.30
CA GLN A 610 20.85 -32.68 20.05
C GLN A 610 20.61 -33.61 21.25
N GLY A 611 19.42 -33.51 21.85
CA GLY A 611 19.07 -34.23 23.07
C GLY A 611 17.56 -34.32 23.27
N GLN A 612 17.16 -35.00 24.34
CA GLN A 612 15.75 -35.10 24.72
C GLN A 612 15.32 -33.86 25.52
N SER A 613 14.03 -33.55 25.47
CA SER A 613 13.45 -32.54 26.34
C SER A 613 13.46 -32.99 27.81
N ASP A 614 13.49 -32.02 28.73
CA ASP A 614 13.36 -32.27 30.17
C ASP A 614 11.93 -32.70 30.56
N GLU A 615 11.68 -32.89 31.86
CA GLU A 615 10.36 -33.25 32.41
C GLU A 615 9.27 -32.21 32.12
N LYS A 616 9.66 -31.00 31.71
CA LYS A 616 8.78 -29.89 31.31
C LYS A 616 8.59 -29.84 29.78
N GLN A 617 9.11 -30.80 29.03
CA GLN A 617 9.16 -30.81 27.57
C GLN A 617 9.91 -29.62 26.96
N LYS A 618 10.88 -29.07 27.71
CA LYS A 618 11.75 -27.96 27.28
C LYS A 618 13.14 -28.46 26.94
N SER A 619 13.78 -27.74 26.03
CA SER A 619 15.20 -27.91 25.71
C SER A 619 15.93 -26.62 26.08
N GLU A 620 17.21 -26.72 26.39
CA GLU A 620 18.06 -25.57 26.69
C GLU A 620 19.21 -25.46 25.70
N LEU A 621 19.63 -24.22 25.45
CA LEU A 621 20.82 -23.92 24.66
C LEU A 621 21.71 -22.99 25.48
N PRO A 622 22.99 -23.35 25.72
CA PRO A 622 23.89 -22.52 26.52
C PRO A 622 24.14 -21.19 25.83
N ARG A 623 23.90 -20.09 26.54
CA ARG A 623 23.97 -18.73 26.00
C ARG A 623 25.36 -18.41 25.46
N GLU A 624 26.38 -18.88 26.15
CA GLU A 624 27.81 -18.64 25.88
C GLU A 624 28.19 -19.12 24.47
N LYS A 625 27.58 -20.21 23.98
CA LYS A 625 27.85 -20.75 22.63
C LYS A 625 27.36 -19.84 21.50
N TYR A 626 26.45 -18.91 21.80
CA TYR A 626 25.79 -18.05 20.80
C TYR A 626 26.09 -16.57 20.99
N GLU A 627 26.80 -16.18 22.05
CA GLU A 627 27.12 -14.77 22.37
C GLU A 627 27.85 -14.07 21.22
N GLN A 628 28.78 -14.76 20.56
CA GLN A 628 29.55 -14.23 19.43
C GLN A 628 28.96 -14.61 18.05
N LYS A 629 28.01 -15.56 18.00
CA LYS A 629 27.45 -16.10 16.74
C LYS A 629 26.13 -15.44 16.33
N VAL A 630 25.40 -14.88 17.30
CA VAL A 630 24.09 -14.23 17.09
C VAL A 630 24.22 -12.78 17.58
N PRO A 631 23.87 -11.76 16.77
CA PRO A 631 23.96 -10.36 17.22
C PRO A 631 23.17 -10.04 18.51
N ALA A 632 22.05 -10.74 18.75
CA ALA A 632 21.30 -10.66 20.01
C ALA A 632 22.04 -11.26 21.23
N ARG A 633 23.20 -11.88 21.04
CA ARG A 633 24.07 -12.51 22.06
C ARG A 633 23.41 -13.63 22.88
N ARG A 634 22.40 -14.28 22.30
CA ARG A 634 21.67 -15.42 22.88
C ARG A 634 20.90 -16.17 21.78
N PRO A 635 20.54 -17.45 22.00
CA PRO A 635 19.49 -18.08 21.21
C PRO A 635 18.13 -17.40 21.46
N GLY A 636 17.16 -17.64 20.58
CA GLY A 636 15.78 -17.25 20.78
C GLY A 636 15.17 -17.96 22.00
N CYS A 637 14.12 -17.38 22.58
CA CYS A 637 13.39 -17.98 23.71
C CYS A 637 11.88 -18.03 23.45
N ASP A 638 11.14 -18.69 24.35
CA ASP A 638 9.68 -18.84 24.27
C ASP A 638 8.94 -17.55 23.95
N ARG A 639 9.35 -16.44 24.59
CA ARG A 639 8.72 -15.13 24.39
C ARG A 639 8.92 -14.59 22.97
N ASP A 640 10.10 -14.79 22.39
CA ASP A 640 10.39 -14.31 21.03
C ASP A 640 9.51 -15.04 20.00
N MET A 641 9.37 -16.36 20.16
CA MET A 641 8.51 -17.17 19.28
C MET A 641 7.02 -16.91 19.53
N GLY A 642 6.60 -16.85 20.80
CA GLY A 642 5.21 -16.57 21.17
C GLY A 642 4.71 -15.24 20.62
N ASN A 643 5.54 -14.19 20.65
CA ASN A 643 5.24 -12.91 20.03
C ASN A 643 5.02 -13.04 18.51
N ALA A 644 5.88 -13.78 17.81
CA ALA A 644 5.79 -13.97 16.37
C ALA A 644 4.55 -14.78 15.97
N VAL A 645 4.22 -15.82 16.74
CA VAL A 645 3.01 -16.64 16.54
C VAL A 645 1.76 -15.80 16.75
N LEU A 646 1.65 -15.06 17.85
CA LEU A 646 0.50 -14.19 18.12
C LEU A 646 0.37 -13.09 17.05
N PHE A 647 1.49 -12.45 16.67
CA PHE A 647 1.49 -11.45 15.60
C PHE A 647 0.98 -12.03 14.27
N ALA A 648 1.50 -13.18 13.84
CA ALA A 648 1.06 -13.81 12.60
C ALA A 648 -0.41 -14.27 12.69
N ALA A 649 -0.83 -14.74 13.87
CA ALA A 649 -2.19 -15.18 14.13
C ALA A 649 -3.21 -14.03 14.05
N THR A 650 -2.91 -12.89 14.67
CA THR A 650 -3.91 -11.81 14.88
C THR A 650 -3.81 -10.67 13.88
N ASN A 651 -2.67 -10.45 13.22
CA ASN A 651 -2.53 -9.38 12.24
C ASN A 651 -3.30 -9.68 10.95
N GLN A 652 -4.51 -9.12 10.86
CA GLN A 652 -5.44 -9.31 9.73
C GLN A 652 -4.92 -8.76 8.40
N TYR A 653 -3.83 -7.98 8.40
CA TYR A 653 -3.22 -7.42 7.20
C TYR A 653 -1.98 -8.21 6.72
N LEU A 654 -1.61 -9.29 7.42
CA LEU A 654 -0.47 -10.15 7.06
C LEU A 654 -0.93 -11.33 6.19
N ASN A 655 -0.52 -11.39 4.92
CA ASN A 655 -0.78 -12.54 4.04
C ASN A 655 0.41 -12.79 3.08
N GLY A 656 0.79 -14.05 2.90
CA GLY A 656 1.91 -14.47 2.03
C GLY A 656 3.30 -14.04 2.51
N GLN A 657 3.44 -13.61 3.77
CA GLN A 657 4.68 -13.06 4.28
C GLN A 657 5.54 -14.09 5.02
N THR A 658 6.85 -13.83 5.07
CA THR A 658 7.81 -14.56 5.91
C THR A 658 8.30 -13.66 7.04
N VAL A 659 7.90 -13.96 8.27
CA VAL A 659 8.39 -13.29 9.48
C VAL A 659 9.69 -13.97 9.92
N VAL A 660 10.81 -13.28 9.76
CA VAL A 660 12.12 -13.79 10.20
C VAL A 660 12.33 -13.45 11.67
N VAL A 661 12.66 -14.46 12.49
CA VAL A 661 12.90 -14.29 13.94
C VAL A 661 14.23 -14.95 14.27
N ASP A 662 15.35 -14.24 14.12
CA ASP A 662 16.67 -14.87 14.09
C ASP A 662 17.74 -14.20 14.96
N GLY A 663 17.36 -13.21 15.76
CA GLY A 663 18.30 -12.48 16.61
C GLY A 663 19.39 -11.73 15.83
N GLY A 664 19.19 -11.49 14.52
CA GLY A 664 20.13 -10.83 13.64
C GLY A 664 21.11 -11.77 12.92
N LEU A 665 20.93 -13.10 12.98
CA LEU A 665 21.82 -14.06 12.31
C LEU A 665 22.03 -13.80 10.81
N LYS A 666 21.07 -13.16 10.13
CA LYS A 666 21.19 -12.76 8.72
C LYS A 666 21.86 -11.41 8.48
N ILE A 667 22.10 -10.61 9.51
CA ILE A 667 22.81 -9.34 9.35
C ILE A 667 24.25 -9.67 8.95
N PRO A 668 24.79 -9.10 7.87
CA PRO A 668 26.20 -9.28 7.53
C PRO A 668 27.05 -8.80 8.71
N SER A 669 27.74 -9.71 9.39
CA SER A 669 28.68 -9.34 10.44
C SER A 669 29.90 -8.70 9.80
N SER A 670 30.14 -7.41 10.06
CA SER A 670 31.43 -6.75 9.86
C SER A 670 32.44 -7.07 10.96
N ILE A 671 32.14 -8.04 11.83
CA ILE A 671 33.03 -8.48 12.89
C ILE A 671 34.01 -9.48 12.25
N PRO A 672 35.32 -9.16 12.17
CA PRO A 672 36.30 -10.12 11.70
C PRO A 672 36.25 -11.33 12.63
N SER A 673 36.08 -12.51 12.06
CA SER A 673 36.48 -13.74 12.74
C SER A 673 37.97 -13.61 13.04
N SER A 674 38.32 -13.37 14.31
CA SER A 674 39.69 -13.55 14.75
C SER A 674 40.03 -15.03 14.63
N ILE A 675 40.87 -15.34 13.63
CA ILE A 675 41.79 -16.47 13.45
C ILE A 675 41.39 -17.79 14.10
#